data_AF-A0A9D8WRQ9-F1
#
_entry.id   AF-A0A9D8WRQ9-F1
#
_cell.length_a   1.000
_cell.length_b   1.000
_cell.length_c   1.000
_cell.angle_alpha   90.00
_cell.angle_beta   90.00
_cell.angle_gamma   90.00
#
_symmetry.space_group_name_H-M   'P 1'
#
loop_
_entity.id
_entity.type
_entity.pdbx_description
1 polymer ?
#
loop_
_entity_poly.entity_id
_entity_poly.type
_entity_poly.pdbx_seq_one_letter_code
_entity_poly.pdbx_strand_id
1 'polypeptide(L)'
;MIKAIIFDLDGVLIDSEKLNAIAFEQAIDLLKIDLIDAKEYFYKNIAGKCNRQKFYSDFVNVNSRKFEKTYFDFLDKLYSCGIPQKAGVDELINFCLECKLKIAIASMTMNKERLMLKLKKANIDAKLFDLIVCADSVVKPKPAPDIYLKVCGELNLSPMDTLVIEDSNVGSLAAITAGCNTVIIKDVAVLDEDTILHTASYINAGSLADVISIIKKFNLINTDQLRRDFIKFEADHQLYDYKCCGELLWPYIRWIAFHYLNDHISNGTAHFKHHYGDLRKDFWLMDYHENYNLTADKYKSSEIFFINAPRRTFNGKYYSSDFDCIINALRQNYRLSIFEEPMYYWVDQIKYGHLMPCVNYDILVFLDQLENDAINLRDQYLNKNPDVYSKITKSVKSLLSLIESHFGIKYSDNYIRDFVMEWFYIKKNRKVIFNMLKKSKCKMLLMYYVPTHANLLFIKAANKLSVPTVELQHGIYSDYEPIFHQVYDRNRDYWHLPKHIILYGLRTINRQQLPQNIKLHVGGKLYLEQRSIELKNVKKNQKQILVVSQLDIKRPLCVFVEKLAKLLPDYTFIYKLHPLEEEDYYHNVFIGLNNVKLVKATEKDIYYYHVESALQIGVYSTGLLEGLYFHLPTFIIKTIEQSNRISNLVSNVHGVYFVQKPEDVVQIINQNGNIDVGNISGVWTKCSENSIMKIIDGILKQNQGEVY
;
A
#
# COMPACT_ATOMS: atom_id res chain seq x y z
N MET A 1 7.29 12.92 -4.12
CA MET A 1 8.53 13.02 -4.92
C MET A 1 9.56 13.78 -4.12
N ILE A 2 10.75 13.21 -3.95
CA ILE A 2 11.90 13.83 -3.29
C ILE A 2 12.44 14.97 -4.15
N LYS A 3 12.60 16.13 -3.52
CA LYS A 3 13.10 17.37 -4.12
C LYS A 3 14.46 17.78 -3.55
N ALA A 4 14.81 17.30 -2.36
CA ALA A 4 16.08 17.57 -1.71
C ALA A 4 16.68 16.35 -1.03
N ILE A 5 18.00 16.32 -0.97
CA ILE A 5 18.77 15.38 -0.17
C ILE A 5 19.63 16.14 0.83
N ILE A 6 19.58 15.69 2.09
CA ILE A 6 20.39 16.21 3.18
C ILE A 6 21.35 15.12 3.61
N PHE A 7 22.64 15.41 3.56
CA PHE A 7 23.70 14.52 4.04
C PHE A 7 24.11 14.91 5.45
N ASP A 8 24.27 13.93 6.35
CA ASP A 8 25.27 14.11 7.41
C ASP A 8 26.68 14.14 6.79
N LEU A 9 27.67 14.62 7.56
CA LEU A 9 29.04 14.72 7.09
C LEU A 9 29.87 13.51 7.52
N ASP A 10 30.00 13.31 8.82
CA ASP A 10 30.96 12.39 9.42
C ASP A 10 30.36 10.99 9.38
N GLY A 11 31.00 10.06 8.67
CA GLY A 11 30.46 8.71 8.48
C GLY A 11 29.47 8.59 7.31
N VAL A 12 29.09 9.68 6.65
CA VAL A 12 28.26 9.65 5.43
C VAL A 12 29.03 10.17 4.20
N LEU A 13 29.53 11.41 4.22
CA LEU A 13 30.33 11.95 3.11
C LEU A 13 31.81 11.61 3.26
N ILE A 14 32.30 11.56 4.50
CA ILE A 14 33.71 11.34 4.82
C ILE A 14 33.87 10.22 5.85
N ASP A 15 34.92 9.42 5.72
CA ASP A 15 35.25 8.33 6.65
C ASP A 15 36.16 8.85 7.78
N SER A 16 35.64 9.81 8.55
CA SER A 16 36.40 10.48 9.60
C SER A 16 36.51 9.63 10.88
N GLU A 17 35.55 8.75 11.16
CA GLU A 17 35.51 7.93 12.38
C GLU A 17 36.67 6.93 12.45
N LYS A 18 37.12 6.36 11.33
CA LYS A 18 38.34 5.52 11.29
C LYS A 18 39.58 6.29 11.75
N LEU A 19 39.73 7.54 11.31
CA LEU A 19 40.84 8.39 11.72
C LEU A 19 40.73 8.80 13.20
N ASN A 20 39.51 9.03 13.70
CA ASN A 20 39.27 9.27 15.12
C ASN A 20 39.65 8.03 15.97
N ALA A 21 39.30 6.81 15.53
CA ALA A 21 39.68 5.59 16.23
C ALA A 21 41.21 5.37 16.26
N ILE A 22 41.92 5.68 15.17
CA ILE A 22 43.38 5.62 15.11
C ILE A 22 44.01 6.68 16.04
N ALA A 23 43.52 7.92 16.01
CA ALA A 23 44.01 8.98 16.91
C ALA A 23 43.77 8.63 18.38
N PHE A 24 42.63 7.99 18.68
CA PHE A 24 42.28 7.54 20.02
C PHE A 24 43.27 6.47 20.52
N GLU A 25 43.51 5.43 19.71
CA GLU A 25 44.50 4.39 20.01
C GLU A 25 45.90 4.97 20.23
N GLN A 26 46.35 5.86 19.33
CA GLN A 26 47.67 6.51 19.47
C GLN A 26 47.79 7.37 20.74
N ALA A 27 46.71 8.04 21.15
CA ALA A 27 46.68 8.80 22.39
C ALA A 27 46.72 7.90 23.63
N ILE A 28 46.00 6.78 23.61
CA ILE A 28 46.02 5.75 24.66
C ILE A 28 47.42 5.18 24.82
N ASP A 29 48.06 4.79 23.70
CA ASP A 29 49.41 4.22 23.67
C ASP A 29 50.46 5.22 24.19
N LEU A 30 50.42 6.47 23.71
CA LEU A 30 51.40 7.50 24.11
C LEU A 30 51.28 7.86 25.60
N LEU A 31 50.05 7.85 26.13
CA LEU A 31 49.78 8.18 27.53
C LEU A 31 49.87 6.95 28.46
N LYS A 32 50.15 5.77 27.90
CA LYS A 32 50.26 4.49 28.62
C LYS A 32 49.02 4.20 29.46
N ILE A 33 47.85 4.45 28.88
CA ILE A 33 46.56 4.13 29.52
C ILE A 33 46.30 2.64 29.28
N ASP A 34 45.99 1.91 30.36
CA ASP A 34 45.70 0.48 30.29
C ASP A 34 44.27 0.26 29.73
N LEU A 35 44.18 0.18 28.41
CA LEU A 35 42.95 -0.09 27.67
C LEU A 35 43.22 -1.09 26.55
N ILE A 36 42.70 -2.29 26.72
CA ILE A 36 42.74 -3.35 25.71
C ILE A 36 41.77 -2.98 24.59
N ASP A 37 42.21 -3.17 23.33
CA ASP A 37 41.41 -2.95 22.12
C ASP A 37 40.80 -1.54 22.01
N ALA A 38 41.65 -0.51 22.13
CA ALA A 38 41.26 0.90 22.16
C ALA A 38 40.36 1.33 20.98
N LYS A 39 40.58 0.77 19.77
CA LYS A 39 39.72 1.03 18.61
C LYS A 39 38.31 0.46 18.78
N GLU A 40 38.18 -0.79 19.24
CA GLU A 40 36.88 -1.40 19.50
C GLU A 40 36.15 -0.64 20.61
N TYR A 41 36.88 -0.28 21.67
CA TYR A 41 36.35 0.56 22.73
C TYR A 41 35.82 1.90 22.18
N PHE A 42 36.57 2.56 21.29
CA PHE A 42 36.14 3.79 20.65
C PHE A 42 34.82 3.61 19.88
N TYR A 43 34.72 2.59 19.01
CA TYR A 43 33.50 2.36 18.24
C TYR A 43 32.29 2.05 19.11
N LYS A 44 32.48 1.25 20.16
CA LYS A 44 31.39 0.84 21.06
C LYS A 44 30.92 1.96 21.99
N ASN A 45 31.86 2.80 22.46
CA ASN A 45 31.58 3.71 23.57
C ASN A 45 31.63 5.19 23.21
N ILE A 46 32.30 5.60 22.12
CA ILE A 46 32.63 7.01 21.82
C ILE A 46 32.13 7.45 20.44
N ALA A 47 32.22 6.59 19.42
CA ALA A 47 31.76 6.88 18.06
C ALA A 47 30.28 7.31 18.07
N GLY A 48 29.94 8.33 17.28
CA GLY A 48 28.56 8.85 17.15
C GLY A 48 27.93 9.51 18.39
N LYS A 49 28.60 9.61 19.55
CA LYS A 49 28.04 10.24 20.76
C LYS A 49 28.37 11.74 20.86
N CYS A 50 27.37 12.55 21.19
CA CYS A 50 27.51 14.02 21.30
C CYS A 50 28.35 14.49 22.50
N ASN A 51 28.52 13.67 23.55
CA ASN A 51 29.16 14.08 24.80
C ASN A 51 30.46 13.29 25.08
N ARG A 52 31.38 13.27 24.10
CA ARG A 52 32.65 12.54 24.18
C ARG A 52 33.50 12.94 25.40
N GLN A 53 33.39 14.19 25.85
CA GLN A 53 34.08 14.71 27.04
C GLN A 53 33.74 13.97 28.33
N LYS A 54 32.51 13.47 28.48
CA LYS A 54 32.09 12.70 29.66
C LYS A 54 32.73 11.31 29.71
N PHE A 55 33.04 10.72 28.55
CA PHE A 55 33.76 9.44 28.49
C PHE A 55 35.25 9.59 28.84
N TYR A 56 35.85 10.75 28.54
CA TYR A 56 37.25 11.02 28.90
C TYR A 56 37.44 11.27 30.41
N SER A 57 36.40 11.65 31.15
CA SER A 57 36.47 11.80 32.60
C SER A 57 36.34 10.47 33.35
N ASP A 58 35.56 9.53 32.81
CA ASP A 58 35.27 8.26 33.48
C ASP A 58 36.41 7.24 33.34
N PHE A 59 37.28 7.41 32.34
CA PHE A 59 38.32 6.44 31.98
C PHE A 59 39.73 6.78 32.49
N VAL A 60 39.95 8.01 32.95
CA VAL A 60 41.30 8.57 32.94
C VAL A 60 41.65 9.12 34.33
N ASN A 61 42.41 8.33 35.10
CA ASN A 61 43.24 8.84 36.22
C ASN A 61 44.40 9.74 35.71
N VAL A 62 44.44 10.04 34.42
CA VAL A 62 45.30 11.03 33.75
C VAL A 62 44.49 12.31 33.57
N ASN A 63 45.15 13.46 33.64
CA ASN A 63 44.53 14.76 33.37
C ASN A 63 43.77 14.74 32.02
N SER A 64 42.44 14.80 32.06
CA SER A 64 41.56 14.72 30.88
C SER A 64 41.93 15.72 29.78
N ARG A 65 42.45 16.90 30.16
CA ARG A 65 42.96 17.90 29.20
C ARG A 65 44.21 17.43 28.46
N LYS A 66 45.08 16.65 29.13
CA LYS A 66 46.29 16.09 28.51
C LYS A 66 45.93 15.00 27.49
N PHE A 67 44.95 14.16 27.80
CA PHE A 67 44.40 13.20 26.85
C PHE A 67 43.78 13.90 25.64
N GLU A 68 42.86 14.83 25.89
CA GLU A 68 42.15 15.58 24.84
C GLU A 68 43.13 16.29 23.90
N LYS A 69 44.15 16.98 24.46
CA LYS A 69 45.21 17.60 23.64
C LYS A 69 45.96 16.59 22.79
N THR A 70 46.40 15.48 23.38
CA THR A 70 47.20 14.46 22.69
C THR A 70 46.38 13.80 21.55
N TYR A 71 45.12 13.49 21.83
CA TYR A 71 44.16 12.98 20.86
C TYR A 71 43.98 13.93 19.68
N PHE A 72 43.72 15.21 19.94
CA PHE A 72 43.57 16.20 18.88
C PHE A 72 44.86 16.45 18.09
N ASP A 73 46.03 16.41 18.73
CA ASP A 73 47.33 16.53 18.05
C ASP A 73 47.55 15.37 17.05
N PHE A 74 47.15 14.13 17.40
CA PHE A 74 47.19 13.00 16.47
C PHE A 74 46.13 13.11 15.38
N LEU A 75 44.91 13.51 15.74
CA LEU A 75 43.82 13.67 14.78
C LEU A 75 44.14 14.73 13.73
N ASP A 76 44.73 15.86 14.14
CA ASP A 76 45.13 16.94 13.24
C ASP A 76 46.23 16.49 12.26
N LYS A 77 47.18 15.66 12.73
CA LYS A 77 48.20 15.03 11.87
C LYS A 77 47.59 14.04 10.88
N LEU A 78 46.64 13.21 11.32
CA LEU A 78 45.96 12.28 10.41
C LEU A 78 45.15 13.05 9.37
N TYR A 79 44.43 14.09 9.79
CA TYR A 79 43.66 14.94 8.89
C TYR A 79 44.54 15.75 7.93
N SER A 80 45.78 16.09 8.28
CA SER A 80 46.68 16.78 7.35
C SER A 80 47.16 15.88 6.20
N CYS A 81 47.15 14.56 6.40
CA CYS A 81 47.37 13.56 5.35
C CYS A 81 46.15 13.35 4.43
N GLY A 82 45.03 14.04 4.70
CA GLY A 82 43.77 13.91 3.98
C GLY A 82 42.73 13.10 4.74
N ILE A 83 41.46 13.34 4.43
CA ILE A 83 40.33 12.58 4.98
C ILE A 83 39.73 11.74 3.85
N PRO A 84 39.64 10.41 3.96
CA PRO A 84 39.03 9.60 2.92
C PRO A 84 37.55 9.95 2.72
N GLN A 85 37.11 10.03 1.47
CA GLN A 85 35.69 10.08 1.13
C GLN A 85 35.05 8.70 1.28
N LYS A 86 33.75 8.68 1.57
CA LYS A 86 32.96 7.44 1.49
C LYS A 86 32.81 7.00 0.03
N ALA A 87 32.89 5.70 -0.22
CA ALA A 87 32.65 5.16 -1.56
C ALA A 87 31.21 5.44 -2.01
N GLY A 88 31.02 5.92 -3.25
CA GLY A 88 29.70 6.25 -3.80
C GLY A 88 29.27 7.71 -3.65
N VAL A 89 30.06 8.57 -2.98
CA VAL A 89 29.71 9.99 -2.76
C VAL A 89 29.63 10.74 -4.08
N ASP A 90 30.66 10.66 -4.92
CA ASP A 90 30.71 11.38 -6.18
C ASP A 90 29.60 10.92 -7.15
N GLU A 91 29.38 9.61 -7.24
CA GLU A 91 28.32 9.04 -8.07
C GLU A 91 26.93 9.51 -7.62
N LEU A 92 26.69 9.53 -6.31
CA LEU A 92 25.42 9.96 -5.75
C LEU A 92 25.20 11.47 -5.93
N ILE A 93 26.21 12.31 -5.67
CA ILE A 93 26.10 13.77 -5.87
C ILE A 93 25.85 14.08 -7.35
N ASN A 94 26.59 13.46 -8.26
CA ASN A 94 26.39 13.65 -9.70
C ASN A 94 24.97 13.26 -10.12
N PHE A 95 24.46 12.13 -9.64
CA PHE A 95 23.07 11.73 -9.87
C PHE A 95 22.06 12.77 -9.35
N CYS A 96 22.30 13.32 -8.16
CA CYS A 96 21.43 14.36 -7.58
C CYS A 96 21.40 15.63 -8.43
N LEU A 97 22.57 16.05 -8.94
CA LEU A 97 22.71 17.20 -9.83
C LEU A 97 21.99 16.97 -11.18
N GLU A 98 22.15 15.78 -11.79
CA GLU A 98 21.44 15.40 -13.02
C GLU A 98 19.92 15.42 -12.83
N CYS A 99 19.44 14.96 -11.67
CA CYS A 99 18.02 15.02 -11.29
C CYS A 99 17.55 16.40 -10.79
N LYS A 100 18.42 17.42 -10.77
CA LYS A 100 18.13 18.78 -10.29
C LYS A 100 17.58 18.81 -8.86
N LEU A 101 18.04 17.91 -8.01
CA LEU A 101 17.71 17.88 -6.58
C LEU A 101 18.49 18.97 -5.84
N LYS A 102 17.89 19.54 -4.80
CA LYS A 102 18.62 20.38 -3.85
C LYS A 102 19.50 19.52 -2.95
N ILE A 103 20.74 19.94 -2.74
CA ILE A 103 21.74 19.17 -1.99
C ILE A 103 22.18 19.99 -0.78
N ALA A 104 22.07 19.42 0.42
CA ALA A 104 22.47 20.10 1.66
C ALA A 104 23.31 19.23 2.58
N ILE A 105 24.09 19.86 3.46
CA ILE A 105 24.80 19.21 4.58
C ILE A 105 24.19 19.66 5.90
N ALA A 106 23.90 18.71 6.79
CA ALA A 106 23.45 18.94 8.16
C ALA A 106 24.34 18.19 9.16
N SER A 107 25.33 18.86 9.73
CA SER A 107 26.36 18.25 10.58
C SER A 107 26.37 18.83 11.99
N MET A 108 26.71 17.98 12.98
CA MET A 108 27.03 18.41 14.35
C MET A 108 28.47 18.96 14.49
N THR A 109 29.18 19.18 13.39
CA THR A 109 30.43 19.95 13.43
C THR A 109 30.14 21.37 13.95
N MET A 110 30.93 21.82 14.93
CA MET A 110 30.66 23.01 15.75
C MET A 110 30.34 24.26 14.91
N ASN A 111 31.14 24.54 13.89
CA ASN A 111 31.01 25.74 13.07
C ASN A 111 31.37 25.47 11.61
N LYS A 112 31.00 26.43 10.76
CA LYS A 112 31.19 26.34 9.30
C LYS A 112 32.66 26.27 8.89
N GLU A 113 33.57 27.00 9.56
CA GLU A 113 34.99 27.01 9.23
C GLU A 113 35.62 25.60 9.34
N ARG A 114 35.33 24.89 10.45
CA ARG A 114 35.81 23.52 10.66
C ARG A 114 35.23 22.54 9.65
N LEU A 115 33.95 22.68 9.32
CA LEU A 115 33.30 21.85 8.31
C LEU A 115 33.95 22.05 6.94
N MET A 116 34.18 23.30 6.54
CA MET A 116 34.84 23.64 5.28
C MET A 116 36.27 23.08 5.21
N LEU A 117 37.00 23.09 6.32
CA LEU A 117 38.32 22.46 6.39
C LEU A 117 38.24 20.94 6.19
N LYS A 118 37.24 20.26 6.76
CA LYS A 118 37.02 18.82 6.55
C LYS A 118 36.72 18.51 5.08
N LEU A 119 35.81 19.26 4.45
CA LEU A 119 35.50 19.10 3.02
C LEU A 119 36.74 19.30 2.15
N LYS A 120 37.53 20.35 2.41
CA LYS A 120 38.80 20.61 1.70
C LYS A 120 39.78 19.46 1.86
N LYS A 121 39.97 18.94 3.07
CA LYS A 121 40.86 17.81 3.34
C LYS A 121 40.36 16.49 2.74
N ALA A 122 39.06 16.39 2.47
CA ALA A 122 38.45 15.27 1.77
C ALA A 122 38.33 15.48 0.26
N ASN A 123 38.85 16.58 -0.30
CA ASN A 123 38.69 16.94 -1.72
C ASN A 123 37.22 17.00 -2.19
N ILE A 124 36.28 17.38 -1.31
CA ILE A 124 34.88 17.61 -1.67
C ILE A 124 34.67 19.11 -1.90
N ASP A 125 34.19 19.52 -3.08
CA ASP A 125 33.88 20.92 -3.36
C ASP A 125 32.59 21.35 -2.66
N ALA A 126 32.70 22.32 -1.75
CA ALA A 126 31.56 22.87 -1.03
C ALA A 126 30.52 23.56 -1.93
N LYS A 127 30.88 23.95 -3.17
CA LYS A 127 29.96 24.56 -4.14
C LYS A 127 28.90 23.58 -4.68
N LEU A 128 29.08 22.28 -4.45
CA LEU A 128 28.12 21.25 -4.82
C LEU A 128 26.86 21.27 -3.94
N PHE A 129 26.90 21.97 -2.81
CA PHE A 129 25.81 22.02 -1.83
C PHE A 129 25.11 23.38 -1.86
N ASP A 130 23.80 23.37 -2.05
CA ASP A 130 22.94 24.56 -1.96
C ASP A 130 22.94 25.16 -0.55
N LEU A 131 23.09 24.31 0.48
CA LEU A 131 23.04 24.72 1.88
C LEU A 131 23.94 23.87 2.78
N ILE A 132 24.58 24.51 3.76
CA ILE A 132 25.38 23.85 4.80
C ILE A 132 24.95 24.41 6.16
N VAL A 133 24.47 23.54 7.04
CA VAL A 133 24.04 23.87 8.41
C VAL A 133 24.91 23.12 9.42
N CYS A 134 25.40 23.85 10.42
CA CYS A 134 26.30 23.37 11.47
C CYS A 134 25.61 23.36 12.85
N ALA A 135 26.29 22.82 13.87
CA ALA A 135 25.73 22.71 15.21
C ALA A 135 25.39 24.07 15.85
N ASP A 136 26.24 25.08 15.64
CA ASP A 136 26.03 26.46 16.12
C ASP A 136 24.79 27.15 15.52
N SER A 137 24.21 26.56 14.48
CA SER A 137 23.06 27.10 13.78
C SER A 137 21.73 26.65 14.38
N VAL A 138 21.73 25.79 15.42
CA VAL A 138 20.52 25.27 16.06
C VAL A 138 20.59 25.33 17.58
N VAL A 139 19.43 25.49 18.22
CA VAL A 139 19.33 25.58 19.68
C VAL A 139 19.49 24.22 20.33
N LYS A 140 18.86 23.18 19.75
CA LYS A 140 18.94 21.81 20.26
C LYS A 140 19.73 20.93 19.27
N PRO A 141 20.82 20.28 19.69
CA PRO A 141 21.57 19.36 18.84
C PRO A 141 20.78 18.05 18.62
N LYS A 142 21.23 17.24 17.64
CA LYS A 142 20.73 15.87 17.45
C LYS A 142 20.82 15.13 18.82
N PRO A 143 19.77 14.40 19.27
CA PRO A 143 18.67 13.81 18.49
C PRO A 143 17.45 14.72 18.28
N ALA A 144 17.50 15.98 18.70
CA ALA A 144 16.41 16.91 18.39
C ALA A 144 16.31 17.16 16.86
N PRO A 145 15.09 17.34 16.32
CA PRO A 145 14.87 17.48 14.88
C PRO A 145 15.32 18.82 14.30
N ASP A 146 15.71 19.77 15.15
CA ASP A 146 15.93 21.19 14.85
C ASP A 146 16.83 21.42 13.63
N ILE A 147 17.92 20.65 13.47
CA ILE A 147 18.84 20.83 12.33
C ILE A 147 18.21 20.47 10.99
N TYR A 148 17.41 19.42 10.95
CA TYR A 148 16.73 18.99 9.73
C TYR A 148 15.55 19.88 9.40
N LEU A 149 14.79 20.31 10.41
CA LEU A 149 13.72 21.29 10.24
C LEU A 149 14.27 22.63 9.75
N LYS A 150 15.45 23.05 10.24
CA LYS A 150 16.13 24.27 9.77
C LYS A 150 16.50 24.17 8.30
N VAL A 151 17.14 23.08 7.88
CA VAL A 151 17.49 22.85 6.47
C VAL A 151 16.24 22.86 5.59
N CYS A 152 15.17 22.14 5.99
CA CYS A 152 13.91 22.12 5.24
C CYS A 152 13.31 23.52 5.12
N GLY A 153 13.30 24.29 6.21
CA GLY A 153 12.79 25.67 6.23
C GLY A 153 13.59 26.62 5.33
N GLU A 154 14.91 26.56 5.36
CA GLU A 154 15.78 27.42 4.54
C GLU A 154 15.74 27.04 3.05
N LEU A 155 15.53 25.76 2.73
CA LEU A 155 15.29 25.30 1.35
C LEU A 155 13.84 25.53 0.88
N ASN A 156 12.95 26.00 1.76
CA ASN A 156 11.51 26.16 1.50
C ASN A 156 10.85 24.85 1.01
N LEU A 157 11.17 23.73 1.68
CA LEU A 157 10.66 22.40 1.36
C LEU A 157 9.98 21.76 2.58
N SER A 158 9.04 20.87 2.32
CA SER A 158 8.47 20.01 3.37
C SER A 158 9.47 18.91 3.77
N PRO A 159 9.53 18.52 5.06
CA PRO A 159 10.29 17.34 5.48
C PRO A 159 9.95 16.09 4.65
N MET A 160 8.67 15.89 4.29
CA MET A 160 8.21 14.75 3.49
C MET A 160 8.72 14.74 2.04
N ASP A 161 9.15 15.89 1.51
CA ASP A 161 9.76 16.00 0.18
C ASP A 161 11.30 15.89 0.24
N THR A 162 11.85 15.59 1.41
CA THR A 162 13.29 15.59 1.68
C THR A 162 13.75 14.21 2.12
N LEU A 163 14.90 13.78 1.60
CA LEU A 163 15.56 12.54 1.99
C LEU A 163 16.83 12.86 2.78
N VAL A 164 16.91 12.41 4.02
CA VAL A 164 18.10 12.54 4.86
C VAL A 164 18.92 11.26 4.80
N ILE A 165 20.24 11.37 4.68
CA ILE A 165 21.17 10.24 4.72
C ILE A 165 22.02 10.36 5.98
N GLU A 166 21.93 9.34 6.83
CA GLU A 166 22.55 9.29 8.16
C GLU A 166 23.23 7.95 8.40
N ASP A 167 24.19 7.92 9.31
CA ASP A 167 24.91 6.71 9.75
C ASP A 167 24.79 6.47 11.26
N SER A 168 24.26 7.44 12.01
CA SER A 168 24.18 7.40 13.47
C SER A 168 22.75 7.23 13.98
N ASN A 169 22.56 6.55 15.12
CA ASN A 169 21.23 6.43 15.76
C ASN A 169 20.66 7.79 16.16
N VAL A 170 21.51 8.65 16.74
CA VAL A 170 21.14 9.99 17.22
C VAL A 170 20.69 10.87 16.05
N GLY A 171 21.40 10.81 14.94
CA GLY A 171 21.08 11.59 13.76
C GLY A 171 19.92 11.04 12.95
N SER A 172 19.82 9.71 12.82
CA SER A 172 18.66 9.04 12.25
C SER A 172 17.39 9.41 13.02
N LEU A 173 17.41 9.36 14.36
CA LEU A 173 16.28 9.76 15.20
C LEU A 173 15.89 11.23 14.97
N ALA A 174 16.87 12.14 14.87
CA ALA A 174 16.60 13.55 14.57
C ALA A 174 15.93 13.74 13.22
N ALA A 175 16.44 13.09 12.17
CA ALA A 175 15.91 13.18 10.80
C ALA A 175 14.48 12.67 10.72
N ILE A 176 14.28 11.52 11.35
CA ILE A 176 13.02 10.83 11.36
C ILE A 176 11.98 11.58 12.23
N THR A 177 12.37 12.15 13.38
CA THR A 177 11.52 13.01 14.22
C THR A 177 11.15 14.32 13.52
N ALA A 178 12.01 14.82 12.62
CA ALA A 178 11.71 15.98 11.78
C ALA A 178 10.63 15.69 10.73
N GLY A 179 10.26 14.42 10.52
CA GLY A 179 9.31 13.98 9.51
C GLY A 179 9.93 13.83 8.12
N CYS A 180 11.26 13.72 8.02
CA CYS A 180 11.93 13.45 6.75
C CYS A 180 11.84 11.97 6.36
N ASN A 181 11.98 11.68 5.06
CA ASN A 181 12.35 10.33 4.63
C ASN A 181 13.82 10.13 5.01
N THR A 182 14.19 8.97 5.56
CA THR A 182 15.55 8.77 6.07
C THR A 182 16.18 7.50 5.53
N VAL A 183 17.39 7.59 5.00
CA VAL A 183 18.21 6.44 4.64
C VAL A 183 19.34 6.31 5.65
N ILE A 184 19.49 5.11 6.19
CA ILE A 184 20.52 4.80 7.18
C ILE A 184 21.59 3.93 6.51
N ILE A 185 22.83 4.40 6.49
CA ILE A 185 23.98 3.67 5.96
C ILE A 185 24.51 2.75 7.05
N LYS A 186 24.41 1.43 6.86
CA LYS A 186 24.83 0.44 7.85
C LYS A 186 26.34 0.22 7.83
N ASP A 187 27.08 1.02 8.60
CA ASP A 187 28.48 0.71 8.94
C ASP A 187 28.65 0.36 10.43
N VAL A 188 27.93 1.04 11.34
CA VAL A 188 28.10 0.88 12.82
C VAL A 188 26.76 0.91 13.57
N ALA A 189 25.73 1.58 13.06
CA ALA A 189 24.46 1.77 13.76
C ALA A 189 23.52 0.56 13.69
N VAL A 190 23.08 0.11 14.87
CA VAL A 190 21.87 -0.70 15.05
C VAL A 190 20.88 0.19 15.80
N LEU A 191 19.82 0.64 15.12
CA LEU A 191 18.70 1.26 15.82
C LEU A 191 18.07 0.23 16.74
N ASP A 192 17.76 0.61 17.98
CA ASP A 192 16.98 -0.26 18.86
C ASP A 192 15.56 -0.46 18.30
N GLU A 193 14.97 -1.64 18.55
CA GLU A 193 13.66 -2.02 18.01
C GLU A 193 12.54 -1.08 18.48
N ASP A 194 12.68 -0.46 19.65
CA ASP A 194 11.73 0.53 20.20
C ASP A 194 11.75 1.86 19.42
N THR A 195 12.92 2.31 18.95
CA THR A 195 13.09 3.52 18.13
C THR A 195 12.60 3.30 16.71
N ILE A 196 12.75 2.08 16.19
CA ILE A 196 12.24 1.61 14.89
C ILE A 196 10.70 1.70 14.81
N LEU A 197 10.02 1.51 15.95
CA LEU A 197 8.57 1.45 16.04
C LEU A 197 7.89 2.81 15.89
N HIS A 198 8.54 3.97 16.12
CA HIS A 198 7.82 5.22 16.39
C HIS A 198 7.73 6.28 15.29
N THR A 199 8.33 6.11 14.12
CA THR A 199 8.59 7.31 13.31
C THR A 199 8.76 7.03 11.80
N ALA A 200 8.79 8.06 10.94
CA ALA A 200 8.69 8.03 9.46
C ALA A 200 9.50 6.92 8.73
N SER A 201 9.13 6.61 7.48
CA SER A 201 9.75 5.54 6.67
C SER A 201 11.27 5.70 6.60
N TYR A 202 12.00 4.82 7.27
CA TYR A 202 13.45 4.72 7.13
C TYR A 202 13.80 3.51 6.26
N ILE A 203 14.87 3.62 5.48
CA ILE A 203 15.37 2.54 4.63
C ILE A 203 16.81 2.30 5.01
N ASN A 204 17.16 1.05 5.29
CA ASN A 204 18.55 0.67 5.45
C ASN A 204 19.19 0.50 4.07
N ALA A 205 20.34 1.11 3.86
CA ALA A 205 21.16 0.92 2.67
C ALA A 205 22.51 0.30 3.09
N GLY A 206 23.01 -0.63 2.28
CA GLY A 206 24.33 -1.23 2.50
C GLY A 206 25.47 -0.32 2.03
N SER A 207 25.16 0.63 1.15
CA SER A 207 26.12 1.58 0.59
C SER A 207 25.43 2.84 0.07
N LEU A 208 26.21 3.89 -0.24
CA LEU A 208 25.68 5.09 -0.90
C LEU A 208 25.16 4.81 -2.32
N ALA A 209 25.68 3.79 -3.01
CA ALA A 209 25.20 3.40 -4.34
C ALA A 209 23.73 2.90 -4.30
N ASP A 210 23.34 2.23 -3.22
CA ASP A 210 21.96 1.78 -3.02
C ASP A 210 20.98 2.96 -2.91
N VAL A 211 21.47 4.11 -2.43
CA VAL A 211 20.67 5.33 -2.27
C VAL A 211 20.17 5.86 -3.61
N ILE A 212 20.95 5.73 -4.68
CA ILE A 212 20.50 6.11 -6.03
C ILE A 212 19.26 5.31 -6.42
N SER A 213 19.26 4.00 -6.16
CA SER A 213 18.11 3.13 -6.41
C SER A 213 16.92 3.49 -5.52
N ILE A 214 17.17 3.92 -4.27
CA ILE A 214 16.14 4.38 -3.34
C ILE A 214 15.52 5.71 -3.81
N ILE A 215 16.32 6.70 -4.20
CA ILE A 215 15.84 7.98 -4.74
C ILE A 215 15.06 7.74 -6.02
N LYS A 216 15.59 6.88 -6.91
CA LYS A 216 14.87 6.41 -8.09
C LYS A 216 13.52 5.81 -7.68
N LYS A 217 13.40 4.95 -6.67
CA LYS A 217 12.09 4.46 -6.20
C LYS A 217 11.17 5.57 -5.68
N PHE A 218 11.69 6.54 -4.93
CA PHE A 218 10.89 7.66 -4.44
C PHE A 218 10.44 8.65 -5.54
N ASN A 219 11.19 8.73 -6.64
CA ASN A 219 10.98 9.70 -7.72
C ASN A 219 10.47 9.08 -9.03
N LEU A 220 10.61 7.76 -9.20
CA LEU A 220 10.06 7.01 -10.31
C LEU A 220 8.60 6.77 -9.99
N ILE A 221 7.78 7.50 -10.75
CA ILE A 221 6.45 7.09 -11.15
C ILE A 221 5.43 7.13 -9.99
N ASN A 222 4.73 8.26 -9.88
CA ASN A 222 3.39 8.25 -9.28
C ASN A 222 2.61 7.10 -9.95
N THR A 223 1.92 6.26 -9.19
CA THR A 223 1.10 5.13 -9.66
C THR A 223 0.29 5.46 -10.92
N ASP A 224 -0.17 6.72 -11.04
CA ASP A 224 -0.90 7.21 -12.21
C ASP A 224 -0.08 7.22 -13.51
N GLN A 225 1.19 7.61 -13.44
CA GLN A 225 2.08 7.57 -14.58
C GLN A 225 2.43 6.12 -14.96
N LEU A 226 2.66 5.23 -13.98
CA LEU A 226 2.92 3.81 -14.23
C LEU A 226 1.77 3.20 -15.01
N ARG A 227 0.55 3.52 -14.58
CA ARG A 227 -0.67 3.01 -15.18
C ARG A 227 -0.83 3.46 -16.61
N ARG A 228 -0.62 4.75 -16.89
CA ARG A 228 -0.69 5.28 -18.26
C ARG A 228 0.35 4.64 -19.16
N ASP A 229 1.57 4.49 -18.68
CA ASP A 229 2.66 3.86 -19.43
C ASP A 229 2.41 2.37 -19.65
N PHE A 230 1.84 1.67 -18.66
CA PHE A 230 1.42 0.27 -18.78
C PHE A 230 0.31 0.07 -19.83
N ILE A 231 -0.73 0.89 -19.82
CA ILE A 231 -1.82 0.83 -20.81
C ILE A 231 -1.28 1.13 -22.22
N LYS A 232 -0.37 2.10 -22.33
CA LYS A 232 0.30 2.41 -23.60
C LYS A 232 1.15 1.23 -24.08
N PHE A 233 1.95 0.64 -23.19
CA PHE A 233 2.74 -0.55 -23.47
C PHE A 233 1.88 -1.73 -23.95
N GLU A 234 0.71 -1.94 -23.35
CA GLU A 234 -0.26 -2.95 -23.80
C GLU A 234 -0.75 -2.71 -25.23
N ALA A 235 -0.94 -1.43 -25.60
CA ALA A 235 -1.38 -1.02 -26.93
C ALA A 235 -0.28 -1.22 -27.97
N ASP A 236 0.92 -0.71 -27.68
CA ASP A 236 2.09 -0.75 -28.57
C ASP A 236 2.48 -2.20 -28.93
N HIS A 237 2.20 -3.15 -28.04
CA HIS A 237 2.50 -4.58 -28.24
C HIS A 237 1.26 -5.45 -28.47
N GLN A 238 0.07 -4.86 -28.62
CA GLN A 238 -1.19 -5.55 -28.89
C GLN A 238 -1.47 -6.74 -27.94
N LEU A 239 -1.18 -6.57 -26.63
CA LEU A 239 -1.10 -7.70 -25.71
C LEU A 239 -2.42 -8.47 -25.50
N TYR A 240 -3.57 -7.83 -25.72
CA TYR A 240 -4.87 -8.53 -25.67
C TYR A 240 -5.06 -9.61 -26.76
N ASP A 241 -4.24 -9.58 -27.82
CA ASP A 241 -4.22 -10.60 -28.87
C ASP A 241 -3.06 -11.59 -28.70
N TYR A 242 -2.21 -11.41 -27.69
CA TYR A 242 -1.08 -12.28 -27.41
C TYR A 242 -1.53 -13.70 -27.07
N LYS A 243 -1.08 -14.67 -27.87
CA LYS A 243 -1.40 -16.09 -27.69
C LYS A 243 -0.18 -16.87 -27.22
N CYS A 244 -0.31 -17.52 -26.07
CA CYS A 244 0.63 -18.53 -25.60
C CYS A 244 0.07 -19.92 -25.94
N CYS A 245 0.73 -20.65 -26.83
CA CYS A 245 0.31 -22.00 -27.28
C CYS A 245 -1.19 -22.09 -27.64
N GLY A 246 -1.72 -21.06 -28.32
CA GLY A 246 -3.10 -20.98 -28.79
C GLY A 246 -4.12 -20.42 -27.78
N GLU A 247 -3.71 -20.13 -26.54
CA GLU A 247 -4.56 -19.51 -25.52
C GLU A 247 -4.24 -18.02 -25.36
N LEU A 248 -5.27 -17.19 -25.27
CA LEU A 248 -5.13 -15.78 -24.89
C LEU A 248 -4.82 -15.71 -23.40
N LEU A 249 -3.58 -15.34 -23.06
CA LEU A 249 -3.09 -15.35 -21.69
C LEU A 249 -3.18 -13.97 -21.03
N TRP A 250 -2.91 -12.90 -21.79
CA TRP A 250 -2.69 -11.56 -21.23
C TRP A 250 -3.79 -11.06 -20.29
N PRO A 251 -5.10 -11.16 -20.61
CA PRO A 251 -6.14 -10.66 -19.71
C PRO A 251 -6.15 -11.33 -18.33
N TYR A 252 -5.70 -12.59 -18.24
CA TYR A 252 -5.62 -13.33 -16.98
C TYR A 252 -4.44 -12.89 -16.12
N ILE A 253 -3.32 -12.50 -16.73
CA ILE A 253 -2.07 -12.21 -16.01
C ILE A 253 -1.75 -10.72 -15.91
N ARG A 254 -2.45 -9.85 -16.67
CA ARG A 254 -2.15 -8.40 -16.72
C ARG A 254 -2.26 -7.72 -15.36
N TRP A 255 -3.22 -8.12 -14.55
CA TRP A 255 -3.42 -7.56 -13.21
C TRP A 255 -2.23 -7.91 -12.32
N ILE A 256 -1.80 -9.18 -12.32
CA ILE A 256 -0.61 -9.65 -11.58
C ILE A 256 0.65 -8.92 -12.09
N ALA A 257 0.80 -8.80 -13.41
CA ALA A 257 1.93 -8.11 -14.03
C ALA A 257 2.02 -6.64 -13.60
N PHE A 258 0.90 -5.91 -13.64
CA PHE A 258 0.84 -4.52 -13.19
C PHE A 258 1.09 -4.37 -11.70
N HIS A 259 0.49 -5.22 -10.86
CA HIS A 259 0.67 -5.16 -9.41
C HIS A 259 2.13 -5.37 -9.03
N TYR A 260 2.81 -6.32 -9.67
CA TYR A 260 4.24 -6.52 -9.47
C TYR A 260 5.06 -5.25 -9.76
N LEU A 261 4.83 -4.59 -10.90
CA LEU A 261 5.49 -3.34 -11.23
C LEU A 261 5.17 -2.26 -10.18
N ASN A 262 3.89 -2.14 -9.83
CA ASN A 262 3.42 -1.15 -8.87
C ASN A 262 4.03 -1.34 -7.49
N ASP A 263 4.20 -2.57 -7.02
CA ASP A 263 4.81 -2.86 -5.71
C ASP A 263 6.31 -2.53 -5.68
N HIS A 264 7.02 -2.79 -6.79
CA HIS A 264 8.45 -2.50 -6.93
C HIS A 264 8.74 -1.00 -7.08
N ILE A 265 7.75 -0.25 -7.58
CA ILE A 265 7.82 1.20 -7.80
C ILE A 265 7.31 1.97 -6.57
N SER A 266 6.15 1.61 -6.04
CA SER A 266 5.45 2.32 -4.95
C SER A 266 5.93 1.95 -3.54
N ASN A 267 7.06 1.24 -3.43
CA ASN A 267 7.66 0.80 -2.16
C ASN A 267 6.69 0.04 -1.24
N GLY A 268 5.90 -0.88 -1.81
CA GLY A 268 5.10 -1.85 -1.06
C GLY A 268 4.07 -1.23 -0.11
N THR A 269 3.21 -0.32 -0.61
CA THR A 269 1.93 -0.04 0.04
C THR A 269 1.24 -1.36 0.32
N ALA A 270 1.00 -1.65 1.60
CA ALA A 270 0.77 -2.98 2.14
C ALA A 270 -0.59 -3.61 1.75
N HIS A 271 -1.27 -3.04 0.75
CA HIS A 271 -2.57 -3.52 0.32
C HIS A 271 -2.51 -4.84 -0.46
N PHE A 272 -1.39 -5.17 -1.11
CA PHE A 272 -1.32 -6.35 -1.99
C PHE A 272 0.07 -7.01 -2.07
N LYS A 273 0.81 -7.11 -0.96
CA LYS A 273 1.94 -8.07 -0.90
C LYS A 273 1.37 -9.48 -0.99
N HIS A 274 1.06 -9.92 -2.20
CA HIS A 274 0.76 -11.31 -2.50
C HIS A 274 2.08 -12.06 -2.36
N HIS A 275 2.32 -12.59 -1.17
CA HIS A 275 3.15 -13.77 -1.09
C HIS A 275 2.38 -14.87 -1.80
N TYR A 276 2.70 -15.08 -3.08
CA TYR A 276 2.60 -16.40 -3.68
C TYR A 276 3.57 -17.30 -2.90
N GLY A 277 3.14 -17.72 -1.71
CA GLY A 277 3.81 -18.76 -0.94
C GLY A 277 3.99 -20.00 -1.80
N ASP A 278 4.75 -20.96 -1.31
CA ASP A 278 4.83 -22.27 -1.96
C ASP A 278 3.44 -22.90 -1.89
N LEU A 279 2.59 -22.60 -2.88
CA LEU A 279 1.20 -23.01 -3.06
C LEU A 279 0.99 -24.47 -2.63
N ARG A 280 1.99 -25.32 -2.89
CA ARG A 280 2.07 -26.73 -2.48
C ARG A 280 1.93 -27.02 -0.99
N LYS A 281 2.28 -26.11 -0.07
CA LYS A 281 2.18 -26.35 1.39
C LYS A 281 0.76 -26.13 1.92
N ASP A 282 -0.04 -25.27 1.29
CA ASP A 282 -1.39 -24.94 1.75
C ASP A 282 -2.47 -25.89 1.19
N PHE A 283 -2.15 -26.63 0.12
CA PHE A 283 -3.06 -27.58 -0.53
C PHE A 283 -3.30 -28.88 0.26
N TRP A 284 -2.41 -29.27 1.18
CA TRP A 284 -2.52 -30.55 1.91
C TRP A 284 -3.60 -30.60 3.00
N LEU A 285 -4.38 -29.53 3.19
CA LEU A 285 -5.45 -29.46 4.19
C LEU A 285 -6.86 -29.77 3.65
N MET A 286 -7.00 -30.17 2.38
CA MET A 286 -8.29 -30.31 1.69
C MET A 286 -8.92 -31.72 1.75
N ASP A 287 -8.80 -32.43 2.86
CA ASP A 287 -9.24 -33.84 3.00
C ASP A 287 -10.76 -34.04 3.29
N TYR A 288 -11.64 -33.09 2.99
CA TYR A 288 -13.09 -33.23 3.19
C TYR A 288 -13.86 -33.30 1.86
N HIS A 289 -13.92 -34.49 1.27
CA HIS A 289 -14.57 -34.77 -0.01
C HIS A 289 -16.05 -35.10 0.17
N GLU A 290 -16.95 -34.21 -0.31
CA GLU A 290 -18.26 -34.58 -0.89
C GLU A 290 -18.94 -33.41 -1.62
N ASN A 291 -18.68 -32.15 -1.26
CA ASN A 291 -19.39 -30.99 -1.84
C ASN A 291 -18.74 -30.31 -3.07
N TYR A 292 -17.52 -30.71 -3.46
CA TYR A 292 -16.67 -29.96 -4.39
C TYR A 292 -16.78 -30.34 -5.88
N ASN A 293 -17.60 -31.33 -6.23
CA ASN A 293 -17.72 -31.77 -7.62
C ASN A 293 -18.52 -30.75 -8.48
N LEU A 294 -17.82 -30.03 -9.35
CA LEU A 294 -18.39 -29.16 -10.39
C LEU A 294 -18.93 -29.99 -11.57
N THR A 295 -19.91 -30.87 -11.32
CA THR A 295 -20.61 -31.61 -12.38
C THR A 295 -21.86 -30.85 -12.81
N ALA A 296 -22.05 -30.71 -14.12
CA ALA A 296 -23.17 -29.94 -14.67
C ALA A 296 -24.55 -30.45 -14.23
N ASP A 297 -24.68 -31.71 -13.83
CA ASP A 297 -25.93 -32.31 -13.38
C ASP A 297 -26.38 -31.76 -12.02
N LYS A 298 -25.45 -31.34 -11.16
CA LYS A 298 -25.74 -30.72 -9.86
C LYS A 298 -26.39 -29.33 -9.98
N TYR A 299 -26.22 -28.66 -11.13
CA TYR A 299 -26.59 -27.25 -11.30
C TYR A 299 -27.61 -27.01 -12.43
N LYS A 300 -28.28 -28.07 -12.90
CA LYS A 300 -29.26 -27.99 -14.01
C LYS A 300 -30.46 -27.08 -13.73
N SER A 301 -30.75 -26.78 -12.47
CA SER A 301 -31.87 -25.95 -12.04
C SER A 301 -31.50 -24.48 -11.80
N SER A 302 -30.21 -24.12 -11.81
CA SER A 302 -29.76 -22.77 -11.45
C SER A 302 -29.95 -21.79 -12.60
N GLU A 303 -30.69 -20.72 -12.35
CA GLU A 303 -31.00 -19.67 -13.33
C GLU A 303 -30.00 -18.52 -13.25
N ILE A 304 -29.57 -18.17 -12.04
CA ILE A 304 -28.57 -17.13 -11.80
C ILE A 304 -27.37 -17.75 -11.12
N PHE A 305 -26.19 -17.53 -11.72
CA PHE A 305 -24.91 -17.91 -11.15
C PHE A 305 -24.33 -16.64 -10.55
N PHE A 306 -24.08 -16.66 -9.23
CA PHE A 306 -23.48 -15.53 -8.54
C PHE A 306 -22.07 -15.87 -8.08
N ILE A 307 -21.05 -15.24 -8.67
CA ILE A 307 -19.66 -15.38 -8.21
C ILE A 307 -19.40 -14.33 -7.14
N ASN A 308 -19.15 -14.80 -5.92
CA ASN A 308 -19.02 -14.00 -4.72
C ASN A 308 -17.54 -13.86 -4.30
N ALA A 309 -17.24 -12.80 -3.53
CA ALA A 309 -15.93 -12.68 -2.89
C ALA A 309 -15.75 -13.69 -1.76
N PRO A 310 -14.48 -13.96 -1.38
CA PRO A 310 -14.18 -14.69 -0.16
C PRO A 310 -14.83 -14.05 1.08
N ARG A 311 -15.38 -14.88 1.96
CA ARG A 311 -16.04 -14.45 3.21
C ARG A 311 -15.03 -13.90 4.24
N ARG A 312 -15.51 -13.00 5.11
CA ARG A 312 -14.73 -12.42 6.23
C ARG A 312 -15.03 -13.14 7.55
N THR A 313 -14.07 -13.13 8.48
CA THR A 313 -14.24 -13.65 9.85
C THR A 313 -14.44 -12.51 10.85
N PHE A 314 -15.30 -12.73 11.85
CA PHE A 314 -15.44 -11.89 13.03
C PHE A 314 -15.60 -12.78 14.28
N ASN A 315 -14.73 -12.62 15.28
CA ASN A 315 -14.71 -13.43 16.51
C ASN A 315 -14.73 -14.94 16.26
N GLY A 316 -13.97 -15.38 15.24
CA GLY A 316 -13.94 -16.78 14.83
C GLY A 316 -15.34 -17.27 14.47
N LYS A 317 -16.14 -16.47 13.75
CA LYS A 317 -17.39 -16.80 13.04
C LYS A 317 -17.34 -16.12 11.65
N TYR A 318 -17.53 -16.86 10.56
CA TYR A 318 -17.70 -16.24 9.24
C TYR A 318 -19.07 -15.54 9.24
N TYR A 319 -19.07 -14.23 9.06
CA TYR A 319 -20.29 -13.43 9.08
C TYR A 319 -20.50 -12.70 7.76
N SER A 320 -21.78 -12.62 7.38
CA SER A 320 -22.42 -11.75 6.40
C SER A 320 -21.53 -11.27 5.27
N SER A 321 -21.68 -11.86 4.09
CA SER A 321 -21.20 -11.18 2.89
C SER A 321 -21.97 -9.85 2.73
N ASP A 322 -21.34 -8.77 2.24
CA ASP A 322 -22.02 -7.52 1.84
C ASP A 322 -23.18 -7.80 0.85
N PHE A 323 -23.28 -9.03 0.34
CA PHE A 323 -24.21 -9.49 -0.68
C PHE A 323 -25.32 -10.39 -0.16
N ASP A 324 -25.35 -10.75 1.13
CA ASP A 324 -26.43 -11.60 1.67
C ASP A 324 -27.80 -10.97 1.42
N CYS A 325 -27.89 -9.64 1.51
CA CYS A 325 -29.09 -8.89 1.16
C CYS A 325 -29.53 -9.06 -0.30
N ILE A 326 -28.58 -9.03 -1.24
CA ILE A 326 -28.84 -9.21 -2.68
C ILE A 326 -29.18 -10.68 -2.98
N ILE A 327 -28.45 -11.63 -2.37
CA ILE A 327 -28.72 -13.07 -2.47
C ILE A 327 -30.13 -13.38 -1.98
N ASN A 328 -30.51 -12.83 -0.82
CA ASN A 328 -31.82 -13.04 -0.22
C ASN A 328 -32.96 -12.43 -1.05
N ALA A 329 -32.72 -11.31 -1.72
CA ALA A 329 -33.69 -10.72 -2.66
C ALA A 329 -33.82 -11.57 -3.94
N LEU A 330 -32.70 -12.05 -4.48
CA LEU A 330 -32.67 -12.87 -5.70
C LEU A 330 -33.37 -14.22 -5.50
N ARG A 331 -33.11 -14.91 -4.37
CA ARG A 331 -33.65 -16.26 -4.12
C ARG A 331 -35.17 -16.31 -3.94
N GLN A 332 -35.81 -15.16 -3.74
CA GLN A 332 -37.27 -15.06 -3.72
C GLN A 332 -37.88 -15.30 -5.11
N ASN A 333 -37.14 -15.00 -6.17
CA ASN A 333 -37.66 -14.97 -7.55
C ASN A 333 -36.90 -15.90 -8.52
N TYR A 334 -35.68 -16.31 -8.17
CA TYR A 334 -34.79 -17.07 -9.04
C TYR A 334 -34.18 -18.26 -8.31
N ARG A 335 -33.85 -19.32 -9.06
CA ARG A 335 -33.00 -20.40 -8.56
C ARG A 335 -31.54 -20.02 -8.69
N LEU A 336 -30.79 -20.04 -7.59
CA LEU A 336 -29.39 -19.56 -7.54
C LEU A 336 -28.39 -20.66 -7.25
N SER A 337 -27.17 -20.44 -7.74
CA SER A 337 -25.96 -21.06 -7.20
C SER A 337 -24.91 -19.98 -6.96
N ILE A 338 -24.32 -20.02 -5.77
CA ILE A 338 -23.30 -19.07 -5.34
C ILE A 338 -21.95 -19.76 -5.45
N PHE A 339 -21.03 -19.15 -6.16
CA PHE A 339 -19.66 -19.62 -6.31
C PHE A 339 -18.75 -18.73 -5.48
N GLU A 340 -17.99 -19.31 -4.57
CA GLU A 340 -17.01 -18.62 -3.76
C GLU A 340 -15.61 -18.95 -4.26
N GLU A 341 -14.82 -17.89 -4.48
CA GLU A 341 -13.44 -18.00 -4.89
C GLU A 341 -12.56 -18.51 -3.74
N PRO A 342 -11.53 -19.34 -4.04
CA PRO A 342 -10.54 -19.75 -3.05
C PRO A 342 -9.87 -18.57 -2.36
N MET A 343 -9.60 -18.69 -1.05
CA MET A 343 -8.95 -17.63 -0.25
C MET A 343 -7.43 -17.51 -0.47
N TYR A 344 -6.82 -18.36 -1.30
CA TYR A 344 -5.36 -18.53 -1.40
C TYR A 344 -4.57 -17.30 -1.88
N TYR A 345 -5.22 -16.26 -2.39
CA TYR A 345 -4.55 -15.01 -2.74
C TYR A 345 -4.34 -14.07 -1.53
N TRP A 346 -4.95 -14.33 -0.36
CA TRP A 346 -4.99 -13.40 0.79
C TRP A 346 -4.37 -14.01 2.07
N VAL A 347 -3.42 -14.94 1.90
CA VAL A 347 -3.11 -16.03 2.84
C VAL A 347 -2.42 -15.63 4.14
N ASP A 348 -1.75 -14.49 4.23
CA ASP A 348 -1.00 -14.20 5.46
C ASP A 348 -1.90 -13.85 6.67
N GLN A 349 -3.21 -13.63 6.49
CA GLN A 349 -4.05 -13.01 7.53
C GLN A 349 -5.33 -13.76 7.92
N ILE A 350 -5.66 -14.89 7.28
CA ILE A 350 -6.87 -15.64 7.60
C ILE A 350 -6.50 -17.12 7.72
N LYS A 351 -6.39 -17.62 8.96
CA LYS A 351 -6.20 -19.05 9.24
C LYS A 351 -7.39 -19.84 8.69
N TYR A 352 -7.15 -20.45 7.52
CA TYR A 352 -7.80 -21.56 6.83
C TYR A 352 -9.34 -21.73 6.89
N GLY A 353 -9.93 -21.60 5.68
CA GLY A 353 -10.82 -22.59 5.04
C GLY A 353 -12.25 -22.73 5.60
N HIS A 354 -13.24 -22.26 4.83
CA HIS A 354 -14.68 -22.62 4.75
C HIS A 354 -15.53 -23.05 5.96
N LEU A 355 -15.03 -23.06 7.20
CA LEU A 355 -15.56 -23.86 8.31
C LEU A 355 -16.59 -23.18 9.25
N MET A 356 -17.41 -22.23 8.81
CA MET A 356 -18.40 -21.57 9.71
C MET A 356 -19.76 -21.25 9.06
N PRO A 357 -20.81 -21.02 9.86
CA PRO A 357 -22.19 -21.10 9.38
C PRO A 357 -22.53 -19.89 8.49
N CYS A 358 -22.91 -20.18 7.25
CA CYS A 358 -23.51 -19.23 6.32
C CYS A 358 -25.02 -19.48 6.27
N VAL A 359 -25.82 -18.41 6.15
CA VAL A 359 -27.29 -18.50 6.01
C VAL A 359 -27.69 -19.19 4.70
N ASN A 360 -26.80 -19.18 3.70
CA ASN A 360 -27.03 -19.71 2.35
C ASN A 360 -26.07 -20.88 2.01
N TYR A 361 -25.71 -21.71 2.99
CA TYR A 361 -24.75 -22.80 2.82
C TYR A 361 -25.21 -23.87 1.80
N ASP A 362 -26.51 -24.11 1.72
CA ASP A 362 -27.15 -25.08 0.82
C ASP A 362 -26.97 -24.77 -0.67
N ILE A 363 -26.70 -23.50 -1.01
CA ILE A 363 -26.50 -23.02 -2.39
C ILE A 363 -25.07 -22.57 -2.67
N LEU A 364 -24.15 -22.74 -1.72
CA LEU A 364 -22.75 -22.32 -1.80
C LEU A 364 -21.86 -23.39 -2.45
N VAL A 365 -21.00 -22.97 -3.37
CA VAL A 365 -20.08 -23.81 -4.15
C VAL A 365 -18.69 -23.22 -4.08
N PHE A 366 -17.71 -24.04 -3.72
CA PHE A 366 -16.31 -23.63 -3.65
C PHE A 366 -15.57 -23.90 -4.97
N LEU A 367 -14.78 -22.94 -5.43
CA LEU A 367 -14.07 -23.01 -6.71
C LEU A 367 -12.67 -23.63 -6.60
N ASP A 368 -12.20 -23.94 -5.40
CA ASP A 368 -10.89 -24.54 -5.11
C ASP A 368 -10.62 -25.84 -5.90
N GLN A 369 -11.68 -26.61 -6.20
CA GLN A 369 -11.57 -27.81 -7.03
C GLN A 369 -11.03 -27.52 -8.43
N LEU A 370 -11.34 -26.35 -9.01
CA LEU A 370 -10.85 -25.97 -10.35
C LEU A 370 -9.32 -25.85 -10.39
N GLU A 371 -8.70 -25.43 -9.28
CA GLU A 371 -7.25 -25.34 -9.15
C GLU A 371 -6.62 -26.73 -9.04
N ASN A 372 -7.16 -27.59 -8.18
CA ASN A 372 -6.73 -28.99 -8.03
C ASN A 372 -6.81 -29.74 -9.38
N ASP A 373 -7.91 -29.55 -10.10
CA ASP A 373 -8.12 -30.12 -11.42
C ASP A 373 -7.10 -29.63 -12.47
N ALA A 374 -6.66 -28.37 -12.36
CA ALA A 374 -5.65 -27.80 -13.24
C ALA A 374 -4.25 -28.34 -12.96
N ILE A 375 -3.90 -28.54 -11.68
CA ILE A 375 -2.65 -29.18 -11.25
C ILE A 375 -2.59 -30.62 -11.76
N ASN A 376 -3.67 -31.38 -11.55
CA ASN A 376 -3.78 -32.75 -12.04
C ASN A 376 -3.66 -32.80 -13.58
N LEU A 377 -4.29 -31.86 -14.29
CA LEU A 377 -4.13 -31.75 -15.74
C LEU A 377 -2.68 -31.47 -16.12
N ARG A 378 -2.00 -30.53 -15.45
CA ARG A 378 -0.59 -30.23 -15.70
C ARG A 378 0.24 -31.50 -15.64
N ASP A 379 0.19 -32.24 -14.54
CA ASP A 379 1.04 -33.41 -14.33
C ASP A 379 0.76 -34.48 -15.40
N GLN A 380 -0.51 -34.75 -15.71
CA GLN A 380 -0.89 -35.67 -16.79
C GLN A 380 -0.46 -35.19 -18.19
N TYR A 381 -0.59 -33.89 -18.47
CA TYR A 381 -0.32 -33.29 -19.76
C TYR A 381 1.19 -33.21 -20.03
N LEU A 382 1.98 -32.90 -19.00
CA LEU A 382 3.44 -32.87 -19.05
C LEU A 382 4.05 -34.25 -19.24
N ASN A 383 3.51 -35.28 -18.56
CA ASN A 383 3.92 -36.67 -18.78
C ASN A 383 3.72 -37.11 -20.24
N LYS A 384 2.69 -36.60 -20.92
CA LYS A 384 2.40 -36.92 -22.32
C LYS A 384 3.08 -35.99 -23.33
N ASN A 385 3.49 -34.79 -22.92
CA ASN A 385 4.02 -33.75 -23.81
C ASN A 385 5.14 -32.96 -23.11
N PRO A 386 6.32 -33.58 -22.88
CA PRO A 386 7.39 -32.98 -22.08
C PRO A 386 7.87 -31.63 -22.62
N ASP A 387 7.83 -31.44 -23.95
CA ASP A 387 8.27 -30.19 -24.60
C ASP A 387 7.31 -29.01 -24.42
N VAL A 388 6.04 -29.27 -24.06
CA VAL A 388 5.04 -28.21 -23.99
C VAL A 388 5.30 -27.26 -22.82
N TYR A 389 5.76 -27.78 -21.67
CA TYR A 389 6.17 -26.92 -20.55
C TYR A 389 7.23 -25.92 -20.98
N SER A 390 8.25 -26.41 -21.71
CA SER A 390 9.35 -25.59 -22.22
C SER A 390 8.84 -24.51 -23.19
N LYS A 391 7.91 -24.86 -24.09
CA LYS A 391 7.30 -23.90 -25.03
C LYS A 391 6.49 -22.81 -24.32
N ILE A 392 5.63 -23.17 -23.36
CA ILE A 392 4.84 -22.21 -22.57
C ILE A 392 5.80 -21.30 -21.78
N THR A 393 6.77 -21.90 -21.08
CA THR A 393 7.78 -21.18 -20.29
C THR A 393 8.57 -20.21 -21.16
N LYS A 394 8.99 -20.60 -22.37
CA LYS A 394 9.68 -19.73 -23.32
C LYS A 394 8.81 -18.55 -23.77
N SER A 395 7.53 -18.79 -24.04
CA SER A 395 6.58 -17.74 -24.40
C SER A 395 6.33 -16.77 -23.24
N VAL A 396 6.18 -17.27 -22.01
CA VAL A 396 6.06 -16.44 -20.80
C VAL A 396 7.33 -15.63 -20.56
N LYS A 397 8.52 -16.25 -20.66
CA LYS A 397 9.81 -15.56 -20.53
C LYS A 397 9.96 -14.44 -21.56
N SER A 398 9.60 -14.69 -22.82
CA SER A 398 9.64 -13.66 -23.86
C SER A 398 8.74 -12.47 -23.54
N LEU A 399 7.54 -12.71 -23.01
CA LEU A 399 6.63 -11.64 -22.58
C LEU A 399 7.20 -10.87 -21.39
N LEU A 400 7.75 -11.56 -20.39
CA LEU A 400 8.36 -10.90 -19.23
C LEU A 400 9.61 -10.10 -19.60
N SER A 401 10.44 -10.59 -20.51
CA SER A 401 11.60 -9.84 -21.03
C SER A 401 11.17 -8.57 -21.78
N LEU A 402 10.04 -8.61 -22.48
CA LEU A 402 9.46 -7.42 -23.12
C LEU A 402 9.07 -6.37 -22.08
N ILE A 403 8.39 -6.79 -20.99
CA ILE A 403 8.02 -5.89 -19.88
C ILE A 403 9.28 -5.36 -19.18
N GLU A 404 10.26 -6.23 -18.88
CA GLU A 404 11.53 -5.86 -18.26
C GLU A 404 12.29 -4.83 -19.10
N SER A 405 12.33 -4.99 -20.43
CA SER A 405 13.00 -4.04 -21.33
C SER A 405 12.36 -2.66 -21.33
N HIS A 406 11.05 -2.57 -21.06
CA HIS A 406 10.31 -1.31 -21.03
C HIS A 406 10.34 -0.64 -19.66
N PHE A 407 10.14 -1.40 -18.58
CA PHE A 407 10.00 -0.87 -17.22
C PHE A 407 11.28 -0.95 -16.38
N GLY A 408 12.31 -1.67 -16.85
CA GLY A 408 13.56 -1.86 -16.11
C GLY A 408 13.43 -2.71 -14.85
N ILE A 409 12.30 -3.42 -14.69
CA ILE A 409 11.99 -4.24 -13.51
C ILE A 409 11.93 -5.70 -13.94
N LYS A 410 12.81 -6.50 -13.35
CA LYS A 410 12.92 -7.94 -13.62
C LYS A 410 11.95 -8.73 -12.74
N TYR A 411 11.16 -9.61 -13.35
CA TYR A 411 10.28 -10.53 -12.64
C TYR A 411 11.05 -11.73 -12.09
N SER A 412 10.67 -12.21 -10.90
CA SER A 412 11.27 -13.43 -10.32
C SER A 412 10.76 -14.71 -11.00
N ASP A 413 11.51 -15.82 -10.86
CA ASP A 413 11.14 -17.12 -11.45
C ASP A 413 9.79 -17.66 -10.93
N ASN A 414 9.34 -17.22 -9.75
CA ASN A 414 8.02 -17.58 -9.22
C ASN A 414 6.89 -17.08 -10.13
N TYR A 415 7.00 -15.87 -10.68
CA TYR A 415 5.98 -15.31 -11.57
C TYR A 415 5.90 -16.06 -12.91
N ILE A 416 7.03 -16.58 -13.39
CA ILE A 416 7.03 -17.46 -14.57
C ILE A 416 6.19 -18.70 -14.29
N ARG A 417 6.42 -19.33 -13.14
CA ARG A 417 5.64 -20.50 -12.70
C ARG A 417 4.16 -20.15 -12.59
N ASP A 418 3.82 -19.03 -11.98
CA ASP A 418 2.42 -18.64 -11.77
C ASP A 418 1.71 -18.39 -13.10
N PHE A 419 2.35 -17.69 -14.05
CA PHE A 419 1.78 -17.47 -15.40
C PHE A 419 1.66 -18.76 -16.22
N VAL A 420 2.56 -19.72 -16.01
CA VAL A 420 2.45 -21.07 -16.59
C VAL A 420 1.30 -21.84 -15.97
N MET A 421 1.10 -21.75 -14.65
CA MET A 421 -0.04 -22.38 -13.95
C MET A 421 -1.37 -21.82 -14.45
N GLU A 422 -1.43 -20.50 -14.67
CA GLU A 422 -2.62 -19.86 -15.26
C GLU A 422 -2.99 -20.43 -16.62
N TRP A 423 -2.00 -20.73 -17.45
CA TRP A 423 -2.24 -21.37 -18.73
C TRP A 423 -2.95 -22.73 -18.57
N PHE A 424 -2.49 -23.57 -17.63
CA PHE A 424 -3.11 -24.87 -17.36
C PHE A 424 -4.52 -24.73 -16.78
N TYR A 425 -4.73 -23.77 -15.89
CA TYR A 425 -6.03 -23.44 -15.33
C TYR A 425 -7.04 -23.10 -16.44
N ILE A 426 -6.69 -22.15 -17.32
CA ILE A 426 -7.50 -21.78 -18.48
C ILE A 426 -7.77 -23.01 -19.36
N LYS A 427 -6.74 -23.81 -19.65
CA LYS A 427 -6.84 -24.95 -20.56
C LYS A 427 -7.84 -25.98 -20.06
N LYS A 428 -7.78 -26.31 -18.76
CA LYS A 428 -8.62 -27.28 -18.07
C LYS A 428 -10.06 -26.79 -17.95
N ASN A 429 -10.23 -25.59 -17.42
CA ASN A 429 -11.50 -25.17 -16.84
C ASN A 429 -12.45 -24.50 -17.85
N ARG A 430 -11.93 -23.94 -18.96
CA ARG A 430 -12.76 -23.27 -19.99
C ARG A 430 -13.90 -24.13 -20.55
N LYS A 431 -13.68 -25.43 -20.76
CA LYS A 431 -14.71 -26.35 -21.29
C LYS A 431 -15.69 -26.77 -20.20
N VAL A 432 -15.19 -26.95 -18.97
CA VAL A 432 -15.99 -27.31 -17.80
C VAL A 432 -17.02 -26.21 -17.53
N ILE A 433 -16.56 -24.97 -17.38
CA ILE A 433 -17.41 -23.81 -17.10
C ILE A 433 -18.40 -23.56 -18.25
N PHE A 434 -17.93 -23.60 -19.51
CA PHE A 434 -18.82 -23.43 -20.66
C PHE A 434 -19.95 -24.48 -20.70
N ASN A 435 -19.60 -25.75 -20.52
CA ASN A 435 -20.59 -26.82 -20.52
C ASN A 435 -21.54 -26.74 -19.33
N MET A 436 -21.04 -26.30 -18.17
CA MET A 436 -21.86 -26.07 -16.98
C MET A 436 -22.92 -25.00 -17.24
N LEU A 437 -22.51 -23.79 -17.66
CA LEU A 437 -23.44 -22.69 -17.96
C LEU A 437 -24.43 -23.05 -19.06
N LYS A 438 -23.98 -23.78 -20.08
CA LYS A 438 -24.85 -24.24 -21.18
C LYS A 438 -25.89 -25.24 -20.69
N LYS A 439 -25.49 -26.23 -19.88
CA LYS A 439 -26.38 -27.29 -19.39
C LYS A 439 -27.34 -26.80 -18.30
N SER A 440 -26.94 -25.82 -17.49
CA SER A 440 -27.82 -25.18 -16.49
C SER A 440 -28.86 -24.26 -17.11
N LYS A 441 -28.71 -23.91 -18.40
CA LYS A 441 -29.51 -22.85 -19.04
C LYS A 441 -29.44 -21.55 -18.24
N CYS A 442 -28.23 -21.21 -17.79
CA CYS A 442 -27.96 -20.00 -17.04
C CYS A 442 -28.57 -18.78 -17.77
N LYS A 443 -29.37 -18.00 -17.05
CA LYS A 443 -30.03 -16.80 -17.55
C LYS A 443 -29.22 -15.53 -17.28
N MET A 444 -28.35 -15.55 -16.28
CA MET A 444 -27.49 -14.43 -15.92
C MET A 444 -26.29 -14.89 -15.10
N LEU A 445 -25.14 -14.30 -15.40
CA LEU A 445 -23.96 -14.37 -14.55
C LEU A 445 -23.84 -13.05 -13.79
N LEU A 446 -24.09 -13.10 -12.48
CA LEU A 446 -23.85 -12.00 -11.55
C LEU A 446 -22.49 -12.21 -10.91
N MET A 447 -21.71 -11.15 -10.70
CA MET A 447 -20.41 -11.25 -10.04
C MET A 447 -20.15 -10.06 -9.15
N TYR A 448 -19.42 -10.30 -8.07
CA TYR A 448 -18.76 -9.27 -7.31
C TYR A 448 -17.33 -9.07 -7.81
N TYR A 449 -16.90 -7.83 -7.88
CA TYR A 449 -15.60 -7.49 -8.44
C TYR A 449 -14.43 -7.99 -7.57
N VAL A 450 -13.83 -9.09 -8.03
CA VAL A 450 -12.47 -9.53 -7.72
C VAL A 450 -11.89 -10.07 -9.04
N PRO A 451 -10.80 -9.53 -9.59
CA PRO A 451 -10.24 -10.01 -10.85
C PRO A 451 -9.55 -11.37 -10.66
N THR A 452 -10.35 -12.44 -10.55
CA THR A 452 -9.89 -13.83 -10.42
C THR A 452 -9.94 -14.53 -11.77
N HIS A 453 -9.04 -15.49 -11.96
CA HIS A 453 -8.96 -16.26 -13.20
C HIS A 453 -10.27 -17.03 -13.50
N ALA A 454 -10.99 -17.45 -12.46
CA ALA A 454 -12.34 -18.00 -12.56
C ALA A 454 -13.33 -16.98 -13.13
N ASN A 455 -13.45 -15.78 -12.56
CA ASN A 455 -14.35 -14.73 -13.05
C ASN A 455 -14.18 -14.49 -14.56
N LEU A 456 -12.94 -14.38 -15.05
CA LEU A 456 -12.67 -14.17 -16.47
C LEU A 456 -13.14 -15.35 -17.34
N LEU A 457 -12.96 -16.59 -16.88
CA LEU A 457 -13.45 -17.77 -17.59
C LEU A 457 -14.98 -17.84 -17.62
N PHE A 458 -15.64 -17.50 -16.51
CA PHE A 458 -17.09 -17.42 -16.44
C PHE A 458 -17.64 -16.33 -17.36
N ILE A 459 -17.07 -15.12 -17.34
CA ILE A 459 -17.44 -14.03 -18.24
C ILE A 459 -17.27 -14.46 -19.70
N LYS A 460 -16.12 -15.06 -20.04
CA LYS A 460 -15.85 -15.56 -21.40
C LYS A 460 -16.89 -16.58 -21.86
N ALA A 461 -17.22 -17.53 -20.98
CA ALA A 461 -18.19 -18.57 -21.28
C ALA A 461 -19.62 -18.01 -21.41
N ALA A 462 -20.02 -17.12 -20.51
CA ALA A 462 -21.32 -16.44 -20.53
C ALA A 462 -21.48 -15.57 -21.79
N ASN A 463 -20.49 -14.74 -22.12
CA ASN A 463 -20.48 -13.92 -23.34
C ASN A 463 -20.61 -14.80 -24.60
N LYS A 464 -19.95 -15.97 -24.65
CA LYS A 464 -20.07 -16.91 -25.78
C LYS A 464 -21.46 -17.57 -25.88
N LEU A 465 -22.19 -17.64 -24.78
CA LEU A 465 -23.55 -18.19 -24.70
C LEU A 465 -24.62 -17.10 -24.79
N SER A 466 -24.23 -15.83 -25.02
CA SER A 466 -25.12 -14.67 -24.94
C SER A 466 -25.87 -14.57 -23.60
N VAL A 467 -25.25 -15.05 -22.52
CA VAL A 467 -25.74 -14.90 -21.16
C VAL A 467 -25.28 -13.52 -20.66
N PRO A 468 -26.18 -12.68 -20.11
CA PRO A 468 -25.82 -11.36 -19.66
C PRO A 468 -24.89 -11.46 -18.44
N THR A 469 -23.79 -10.72 -18.49
CA THR A 469 -22.77 -10.65 -17.44
C THR A 469 -22.92 -9.32 -16.70
N VAL A 470 -23.15 -9.40 -15.39
CA VAL A 470 -23.45 -8.25 -14.53
C VAL A 470 -22.45 -8.22 -13.38
N GLU A 471 -21.70 -7.13 -13.26
CA GLU A 471 -20.81 -6.87 -12.14
C GLU A 471 -21.49 -5.92 -11.14
N LEU A 472 -21.47 -6.29 -9.86
CA LEU A 472 -21.79 -5.40 -8.75
C LEU A 472 -20.53 -4.61 -8.40
N GLN A 473 -20.64 -3.28 -8.39
CA GLN A 473 -19.54 -2.40 -8.03
C GLN A 473 -18.91 -2.84 -6.70
N HIS A 474 -17.59 -2.90 -6.69
CA HIS A 474 -16.76 -2.98 -5.49
C HIS A 474 -15.82 -1.79 -5.50
N GLY A 475 -15.66 -1.14 -4.34
CA GLY A 475 -14.87 0.08 -4.27
C GLY A 475 -15.36 1.14 -5.27
N ILE A 476 -14.42 1.86 -5.86
CA ILE A 476 -14.70 2.98 -6.76
C ILE A 476 -14.00 2.70 -8.09
N TYR A 477 -14.65 2.89 -9.24
CA TYR A 477 -13.95 2.86 -10.53
C TYR A 477 -13.27 4.20 -10.79
N SER A 478 -12.31 4.56 -9.94
CA SER A 478 -11.54 5.81 -10.07
C SER A 478 -10.26 5.60 -10.87
N ASP A 479 -9.55 6.70 -11.15
CA ASP A 479 -8.22 6.63 -11.74
C ASP A 479 -7.26 5.74 -10.94
N TYR A 480 -7.53 5.53 -9.65
CA TYR A 480 -6.63 4.88 -8.71
C TYR A 480 -6.91 3.39 -8.47
N GLU A 481 -8.00 2.86 -9.03
CA GLU A 481 -8.48 1.48 -8.83
C GLU A 481 -8.07 0.55 -9.99
N PRO A 482 -8.24 -0.79 -9.88
CA PRO A 482 -7.33 -1.73 -10.53
C PRO A 482 -7.38 -1.66 -12.05
N ILE A 483 -6.20 -1.90 -12.63
CA ILE A 483 -5.95 -1.94 -14.08
C ILE A 483 -6.96 -2.78 -14.88
N PHE A 484 -7.69 -3.69 -14.22
CA PHE A 484 -8.57 -4.69 -14.80
C PHE A 484 -9.56 -4.15 -15.83
N HIS A 485 -10.34 -3.11 -15.50
CA HIS A 485 -11.31 -2.54 -16.45
C HIS A 485 -10.72 -1.47 -17.36
N GLN A 486 -9.49 -1.03 -17.08
CA GLN A 486 -8.84 0.03 -17.85
C GLN A 486 -8.29 -0.55 -19.14
N VAL A 487 -8.61 0.10 -20.25
CA VAL A 487 -8.34 -0.40 -21.60
C VAL A 487 -7.74 0.68 -22.48
N TYR A 488 -6.88 0.30 -23.43
CA TYR A 488 -6.29 1.24 -24.38
C TYR A 488 -7.20 1.59 -25.58
N ASP A 489 -8.17 0.73 -25.93
CA ASP A 489 -9.09 0.96 -27.05
C ASP A 489 -10.53 0.74 -26.59
N ARG A 490 -11.26 1.83 -26.37
CA ARG A 490 -12.62 1.76 -25.84
C ARG A 490 -13.65 1.20 -26.84
N ASN A 491 -13.31 1.08 -28.11
CA ASN A 491 -14.19 0.53 -29.14
C ASN A 491 -14.01 -0.99 -29.30
N ARG A 492 -12.93 -1.55 -28.74
CA ARG A 492 -12.67 -2.98 -28.76
C ARG A 492 -13.66 -3.76 -27.91
N ASP A 493 -14.09 -4.91 -28.41
CA ASP A 493 -14.87 -5.85 -27.61
C ASP A 493 -13.95 -6.73 -26.74
N TYR A 494 -13.87 -6.38 -25.45
CA TYR A 494 -13.09 -7.13 -24.47
C TYR A 494 -13.90 -8.30 -23.90
N TRP A 495 -13.64 -9.50 -24.40
CA TRP A 495 -14.37 -10.73 -24.05
C TRP A 495 -14.35 -11.11 -22.56
N HIS A 496 -13.40 -10.57 -21.79
CA HIS A 496 -13.16 -10.88 -20.37
C HIS A 496 -13.81 -9.88 -19.42
N LEU A 497 -14.45 -8.82 -19.93
CA LEU A 497 -15.13 -7.81 -19.14
C LEU A 497 -16.66 -8.06 -19.12
N PRO A 498 -17.34 -7.68 -18.04
CA PRO A 498 -18.80 -7.77 -17.96
C PRO A 498 -19.46 -6.80 -18.95
N LYS A 499 -20.69 -7.13 -19.38
CA LYS A 499 -21.49 -6.27 -20.27
C LYS A 499 -22.31 -5.23 -19.50
N HIS A 500 -22.58 -5.48 -18.22
CA HIS A 500 -23.30 -4.58 -17.34
C HIS A 500 -22.55 -4.37 -16.02
N ILE A 501 -22.59 -3.15 -15.50
CA ILE A 501 -22.08 -2.82 -14.16
C ILE A 501 -23.17 -2.08 -13.39
N ILE A 502 -23.45 -2.52 -12.15
CA ILE A 502 -24.36 -1.84 -11.23
C ILE A 502 -23.52 -1.03 -10.23
N LEU A 503 -23.67 0.29 -10.31
CA LEU A 503 -22.92 1.28 -9.54
C LEU A 503 -23.65 1.71 -8.26
N TYR A 504 -22.85 2.11 -7.28
CA TYR A 504 -23.30 2.80 -6.08
C TYR A 504 -23.86 4.19 -6.37
N GLY A 505 -23.25 4.92 -7.31
CA GLY A 505 -23.63 6.25 -7.75
C GLY A 505 -22.93 6.63 -9.06
N LEU A 506 -23.36 7.70 -9.72
CA LEU A 506 -22.76 8.10 -11.01
C LEU A 506 -21.35 8.68 -10.87
N ARG A 507 -21.01 9.25 -9.71
CA ARG A 507 -19.67 9.80 -9.45
C ARG A 507 -18.66 8.73 -9.08
N THR A 508 -19.07 7.51 -8.76
CA THR A 508 -18.15 6.43 -8.34
C THR A 508 -17.43 5.74 -9.50
N ILE A 509 -17.42 6.37 -10.68
CA ILE A 509 -16.86 5.83 -11.90
C ILE A 509 -16.24 6.90 -12.81
N ASN A 510 -15.06 6.61 -13.35
CA ASN A 510 -14.46 7.31 -14.48
C ASN A 510 -14.80 6.55 -15.79
N ARG A 511 -15.86 6.97 -16.47
CA ARG A 511 -16.33 6.34 -17.72
C ARG A 511 -15.28 6.32 -18.84
N GLN A 512 -14.30 7.23 -18.82
CA GLN A 512 -13.26 7.29 -19.85
C GLN A 512 -12.35 6.07 -19.83
N GLN A 513 -12.28 5.34 -18.72
CA GLN A 513 -11.42 4.17 -18.58
C GLN A 513 -12.08 2.88 -19.05
N LEU A 514 -13.39 2.88 -19.25
CA LEU A 514 -14.14 1.69 -19.64
C LEU A 514 -14.39 1.62 -21.16
N PRO A 515 -14.51 0.39 -21.70
CA PRO A 515 -15.07 0.17 -23.03
C PRO A 515 -16.46 0.79 -23.19
N GLN A 516 -16.75 1.30 -24.38
CA GLN A 516 -18.03 1.96 -24.68
C GLN A 516 -19.22 1.00 -24.63
N ASN A 517 -18.99 -0.28 -24.90
CA ASN A 517 -20.05 -1.30 -24.95
C ASN A 517 -20.52 -1.80 -23.57
N ILE A 518 -19.86 -1.41 -22.47
CA ILE A 518 -20.32 -1.72 -21.11
C ILE A 518 -21.49 -0.80 -20.75
N LYS A 519 -22.64 -1.37 -20.39
CA LYS A 519 -23.84 -0.67 -19.92
C LYS A 519 -23.76 -0.42 -18.41
N LEU A 520 -23.98 0.83 -17.99
CA LEU A 520 -23.92 1.21 -16.57
C LEU A 520 -25.33 1.39 -16.02
N HIS A 521 -25.57 0.86 -14.82
CA HIS A 521 -26.80 1.01 -14.05
C HIS A 521 -26.49 1.62 -12.70
N VAL A 522 -27.38 2.44 -12.16
CA VAL A 522 -27.20 3.02 -10.82
C VAL A 522 -28.15 2.32 -9.87
N GLY A 523 -27.59 1.48 -9.00
CA GLY A 523 -28.35 0.62 -8.09
C GLY A 523 -28.19 0.96 -6.61
N GLY A 524 -27.15 1.71 -6.23
CA GLY A 524 -26.82 1.94 -4.82
C GLY A 524 -26.19 0.72 -4.14
N LYS A 525 -25.98 0.80 -2.82
CA LYS A 525 -25.46 -0.30 -2.00
C LYS A 525 -26.52 -0.74 -0.99
N LEU A 526 -27.25 -1.81 -1.32
CA LEU A 526 -28.37 -2.32 -0.51
C LEU A 526 -27.99 -2.59 0.96
N TYR A 527 -26.77 -3.09 1.17
CA TYR A 527 -26.26 -3.34 2.51
C TYR A 527 -26.17 -2.06 3.36
N LEU A 528 -25.74 -0.92 2.81
CA LEU A 528 -25.72 0.35 3.55
C LEU A 528 -27.13 0.83 3.89
N GLU A 529 -28.10 0.63 2.98
CA GLU A 529 -29.49 0.97 3.25
C GLU A 529 -30.03 0.15 4.44
N GLN A 530 -29.82 -1.17 4.44
CA GLN A 530 -30.23 -2.03 5.56
C GLN A 530 -29.58 -1.60 6.88
N ARG A 531 -28.26 -1.34 6.88
CA ARG A 531 -27.53 -0.85 8.06
C ARG A 531 -28.09 0.48 8.56
N SER A 532 -28.48 1.40 7.67
CA SER A 532 -29.09 2.67 8.08
C SER A 532 -30.44 2.51 8.76
N ILE A 533 -31.23 1.51 8.36
CA ILE A 533 -32.51 1.18 8.98
C ILE A 533 -32.29 0.54 10.35
N GLU A 534 -31.35 -0.41 10.46
CA GLU A 534 -31.01 -1.11 11.69
C GLU A 534 -30.44 -0.16 12.77
N LEU A 535 -29.62 0.80 12.34
CA LEU A 535 -28.93 1.74 13.23
C LEU A 535 -29.70 3.05 13.48
N LYS A 536 -30.94 3.18 12.97
CA LYS A 536 -31.73 4.43 13.07
C LYS A 536 -31.94 4.97 14.49
N ASN A 537 -31.84 4.10 15.50
CA ASN A 537 -32.06 4.45 16.91
C ASN A 537 -30.76 4.71 17.68
N VAL A 538 -29.58 4.58 17.04
CA VAL A 538 -28.30 4.90 17.66
C VAL A 538 -28.23 6.41 17.89
N LYS A 539 -27.93 6.82 19.13
CA LYS A 539 -27.85 8.23 19.50
C LYS A 539 -26.50 8.81 19.07
N LYS A 540 -26.54 9.94 18.35
CA LYS A 540 -25.35 10.68 17.93
C LYS A 540 -24.69 11.39 19.12
N ASN A 541 -23.39 11.17 19.31
CA ASN A 541 -22.54 11.87 20.26
C ASN A 541 -21.87 13.07 19.57
N GLN A 542 -22.32 14.27 19.92
CA GLN A 542 -21.86 15.54 19.32
C GLN A 542 -20.39 15.88 19.61
N LYS A 543 -19.75 15.17 20.54
CA LYS A 543 -18.35 15.32 20.92
C LYS A 543 -17.51 14.10 20.57
N GLN A 544 -17.96 13.26 19.65
CA GLN A 544 -17.20 12.11 19.18
C GLN A 544 -16.70 12.30 17.74
N ILE A 545 -15.43 11.98 17.49
CA ILE A 545 -14.80 12.03 16.17
C ILE A 545 -14.37 10.61 15.80
N LEU A 546 -14.86 10.11 14.66
CA LEU A 546 -14.38 8.84 14.10
C LEU A 546 -13.12 9.09 13.28
N VAL A 547 -12.04 8.36 13.55
CA VAL A 547 -10.86 8.34 12.71
C VAL A 547 -10.80 7.00 11.99
N VAL A 548 -10.75 7.03 10.66
CA VAL A 548 -10.66 5.82 9.83
C VAL A 548 -9.22 5.66 9.33
N SER A 549 -8.49 4.70 9.90
CA SER A 549 -7.09 4.43 9.54
C SER A 549 -6.95 3.64 8.24
N GLN A 550 -5.77 3.73 7.63
CA GLN A 550 -5.32 2.94 6.48
C GLN A 550 -3.84 2.62 6.66
N LEU A 551 -3.40 1.46 6.15
CA LEU A 551 -2.02 0.98 6.34
C LEU A 551 -0.97 1.97 5.85
N ASP A 552 -1.15 2.54 4.67
CA ASP A 552 -0.12 3.36 4.01
C ASP A 552 0.05 4.76 4.64
N ILE A 553 -0.83 5.13 5.56
CA ILE A 553 -0.86 6.45 6.21
C ILE A 553 -0.94 6.36 7.74
N LYS A 554 -0.71 5.17 8.28
CA LYS A 554 -0.67 4.89 9.72
C LYS A 554 0.08 5.98 10.49
N ARG A 555 1.28 6.36 10.03
CA ARG A 555 2.14 7.31 10.75
C ARG A 555 1.66 8.77 10.64
N PRO A 556 1.48 9.34 9.43
CA PRO A 556 0.98 10.72 9.29
C PRO A 556 -0.37 10.95 9.98
N LEU A 557 -1.29 9.97 9.91
CA LEU A 557 -2.59 10.09 10.54
C LEU A 557 -2.50 10.06 12.07
N CYS A 558 -1.67 9.20 12.66
CA CYS A 558 -1.48 9.19 14.11
C CYS A 558 -0.96 10.52 14.64
N VAL A 559 0.08 11.10 14.02
CA VAL A 559 0.64 12.39 14.44
C VAL A 559 -0.39 13.51 14.27
N PHE A 560 -1.17 13.46 13.20
CA PHE A 560 -2.26 14.41 12.98
C PHE A 560 -3.31 14.33 14.10
N VAL A 561 -3.73 13.12 14.46
CA VAL A 561 -4.75 12.89 15.50
C VAL A 561 -4.23 13.19 16.89
N GLU A 562 -2.98 12.87 17.21
CA GLU A 562 -2.36 13.19 18.50
C GLU A 562 -2.40 14.71 18.75
N LYS A 563 -1.98 15.50 17.75
CA LYS A 563 -2.03 16.96 17.82
C LYS A 563 -3.46 17.48 17.89
N LEU A 564 -4.36 16.95 17.07
CA LEU A 564 -5.77 17.36 17.06
C LEU A 564 -6.47 17.05 18.40
N ALA A 565 -6.18 15.92 19.02
CA ALA A 565 -6.74 15.51 20.31
C ALA A 565 -6.31 16.44 21.45
N LYS A 566 -5.10 17.00 21.38
CA LYS A 566 -4.63 18.05 22.30
C LYS A 566 -5.35 19.39 22.09
N LEU A 567 -5.68 19.73 20.84
CA LEU A 567 -6.40 20.95 20.50
C LEU A 567 -7.91 20.87 20.82
N LEU A 568 -8.47 19.66 20.90
CA LEU A 568 -9.88 19.40 21.17
C LEU A 568 -10.06 18.48 22.39
N PRO A 569 -9.71 18.92 23.61
CA PRO A 569 -9.74 18.08 24.81
C PRO A 569 -11.16 17.59 25.19
N ASP A 570 -12.19 18.36 24.83
CA ASP A 570 -13.60 18.01 25.09
C ASP A 570 -14.17 16.97 24.11
N TYR A 571 -13.42 16.60 23.08
CA TYR A 571 -13.83 15.60 22.10
C TYR A 571 -13.20 14.24 22.37
N THR A 572 -13.99 13.18 22.21
CA THR A 572 -13.51 11.79 22.20
C THR A 572 -13.21 11.35 20.78
N PHE A 573 -12.01 10.82 20.54
CA PHE A 573 -11.57 10.29 19.26
C PHE A 573 -11.68 8.76 19.26
N ILE A 574 -12.49 8.22 18.37
CA ILE A 574 -12.59 6.78 18.11
C ILE A 574 -11.64 6.46 16.96
N TYR A 575 -10.44 5.98 17.28
CA TYR A 575 -9.43 5.62 16.30
C TYR A 575 -9.65 4.18 15.81
N LYS A 576 -10.34 4.05 14.66
CA LYS A 576 -10.62 2.77 14.02
C LYS A 576 -9.39 2.28 13.27
N LEU A 577 -8.73 1.28 13.86
CA LEU A 577 -7.61 0.58 13.26
C LEU A 577 -8.07 -0.18 12.02
N HIS A 578 -7.21 -0.16 10.99
CA HIS A 578 -7.28 -1.08 9.86
C HIS A 578 -7.10 -2.52 10.39
N PRO A 579 -7.77 -3.54 9.80
CA PRO A 579 -7.68 -4.92 10.31
C PRO A 579 -6.26 -5.48 10.44
N LEU A 580 -5.31 -4.88 9.72
CA LEU A 580 -3.91 -5.32 9.62
C LEU A 580 -2.96 -4.47 10.48
N GLU A 581 -3.50 -3.49 11.21
CA GLU A 581 -2.73 -2.66 12.12
C GLU A 581 -2.74 -3.28 13.52
N GLU A 582 -1.55 -3.39 14.11
CA GLU A 582 -1.35 -3.82 15.49
C GLU A 582 -1.43 -2.63 16.46
N GLU A 583 -2.06 -2.85 17.63
CA GLU A 583 -2.35 -1.84 18.64
C GLU A 583 -1.11 -1.27 19.32
N ASP A 584 -0.08 -2.09 19.54
CA ASP A 584 1.11 -1.75 20.34
C ASP A 584 1.77 -0.45 19.86
N TYR A 585 1.84 -0.26 18.53
CA TYR A 585 2.32 0.97 17.91
C TYR A 585 1.60 2.24 18.42
N TYR A 586 0.29 2.17 18.59
CA TYR A 586 -0.55 3.33 18.87
C TYR A 586 -0.61 3.69 20.35
N HIS A 587 -0.42 2.70 21.24
CA HIS A 587 -0.39 2.92 22.68
C HIS A 587 0.69 3.93 23.09
N ASN A 588 1.87 3.83 22.47
CA ASN A 588 2.97 4.75 22.74
C ASN A 588 2.74 6.15 22.14
N VAL A 589 2.06 6.25 20.98
CA VAL A 589 1.78 7.54 20.35
C VAL A 589 0.69 8.32 21.10
N PHE A 590 -0.34 7.64 21.57
CA PHE A 590 -1.45 8.27 22.31
C PHE A 590 -1.26 8.25 23.83
N ILE A 591 -0.03 7.99 24.31
CA ILE A 591 0.27 7.97 25.73
C ILE A 591 -0.06 9.32 26.37
N GLY A 592 -0.81 9.28 27.47
CA GLY A 592 -1.28 10.49 28.17
C GLY A 592 -2.48 11.21 27.52
N LEU A 593 -3.02 10.71 26.41
CA LEU A 593 -4.25 11.22 25.80
C LEU A 593 -5.46 10.37 26.21
N ASN A 594 -6.14 10.79 27.28
CA ASN A 594 -7.33 10.09 27.79
C ASN A 594 -8.56 10.20 26.88
N ASN A 595 -8.51 11.07 25.87
CA ASN A 595 -9.59 11.33 24.95
C ASN A 595 -9.45 10.61 23.59
N VAL A 596 -8.48 9.71 23.43
CA VAL A 596 -8.32 8.85 22.24
C VAL A 596 -8.57 7.38 22.62
N LYS A 597 -9.47 6.71 21.90
CA LYS A 597 -9.82 5.30 22.08
C LYS A 597 -9.49 4.51 20.81
N LEU A 598 -8.64 3.51 20.93
CA LEU A 598 -8.34 2.58 19.85
C LEU A 598 -9.47 1.55 19.74
N VAL A 599 -9.96 1.30 18.52
CA VAL A 599 -11.00 0.29 18.30
C VAL A 599 -10.68 -0.64 17.12
N LYS A 600 -10.57 -1.94 17.41
CA LYS A 600 -10.46 -3.00 16.40
C LYS A 600 -11.83 -3.34 15.81
N ALA A 601 -11.81 -4.07 14.69
CA ALA A 601 -13.03 -4.45 13.98
C ALA A 601 -13.92 -5.44 14.77
N THR A 602 -13.45 -5.96 15.91
CA THR A 602 -14.07 -7.03 16.71
C THR A 602 -15.09 -6.56 17.76
N GLU A 603 -15.18 -5.25 18.07
CA GLU A 603 -16.10 -4.74 19.09
C GLU A 603 -17.48 -4.37 18.52
N LYS A 604 -17.50 -3.45 17.55
CA LYS A 604 -18.66 -3.03 16.78
C LYS A 604 -18.22 -2.81 15.34
N ASP A 605 -19.12 -3.02 14.38
CA ASP A 605 -18.81 -2.67 12.99
C ASP A 605 -18.68 -1.15 12.81
N ILE A 606 -18.00 -0.76 11.74
CA ILE A 606 -17.70 0.65 11.45
C ILE A 606 -18.96 1.50 11.26
N TYR A 607 -20.07 0.93 10.77
CA TYR A 607 -21.30 1.66 10.52
C TYR A 607 -21.96 2.15 11.81
N TYR A 608 -21.84 1.38 12.90
CA TYR A 608 -22.24 1.87 14.21
C TYR A 608 -21.50 3.17 14.56
N TYR A 609 -20.18 3.21 14.38
CA TYR A 609 -19.37 4.38 14.68
C TYR A 609 -19.62 5.55 13.71
N HIS A 610 -20.03 5.28 12.46
CA HIS A 610 -20.47 6.33 11.54
C HIS A 610 -21.73 7.04 12.06
N VAL A 611 -22.71 6.29 12.59
CA VAL A 611 -23.96 6.87 13.09
C VAL A 611 -23.76 7.56 14.45
N GLU A 612 -22.93 6.97 15.32
CA GLU A 612 -22.68 7.52 16.66
C GLU A 612 -21.83 8.79 16.64
N SER A 613 -20.88 8.93 15.71
CA SER A 613 -19.91 10.04 15.72
C SER A 613 -20.47 11.34 15.14
N ALA A 614 -19.95 12.48 15.57
CA ALA A 614 -20.32 13.81 15.08
C ALA A 614 -19.78 14.09 13.67
N LEU A 615 -18.53 13.67 13.43
CA LEU A 615 -17.79 13.81 12.18
C LEU A 615 -16.76 12.67 12.04
N GLN A 616 -16.14 12.55 10.87
CA GLN A 616 -15.06 11.61 10.60
C GLN A 616 -13.82 12.25 9.98
N ILE A 617 -12.67 11.64 10.20
CA ILE A 617 -11.36 12.05 9.67
C ILE A 617 -10.64 10.85 9.06
N GLY A 618 -9.99 11.06 7.92
CA GLY A 618 -9.07 10.09 7.33
C GLY A 618 -8.44 10.62 6.04
N VAL A 619 -8.08 9.73 5.11
CA VAL A 619 -7.49 10.10 3.80
C VAL A 619 -8.32 9.57 2.63
N TYR A 620 -7.99 8.39 2.12
CA TYR A 620 -8.70 7.66 1.07
C TYR A 620 -9.16 6.34 1.68
N SER A 621 -10.46 6.16 1.85
CA SER A 621 -11.01 4.89 2.31
C SER A 621 -12.43 4.78 1.80
N THR A 622 -12.82 3.60 1.35
CA THR A 622 -14.24 3.32 1.11
C THR A 622 -15.05 3.53 2.38
N GLY A 623 -14.47 3.28 3.56
CA GLY A 623 -15.09 3.58 4.85
C GLY A 623 -15.47 5.06 5.02
N LEU A 624 -14.61 6.00 4.58
CA LEU A 624 -14.95 7.43 4.64
C LEU A 624 -16.12 7.78 3.73
N LEU A 625 -16.16 7.18 2.53
CA LEU A 625 -17.28 7.37 1.60
C LEU A 625 -18.55 6.75 2.17
N GLU A 626 -18.48 5.56 2.77
CA GLU A 626 -19.60 4.93 3.45
C GLU A 626 -20.10 5.80 4.61
N GLY A 627 -19.23 6.51 5.33
CA GLY A 627 -19.66 7.49 6.34
C GLY A 627 -20.47 8.66 5.75
N LEU A 628 -20.20 9.07 4.50
CA LEU A 628 -21.04 10.08 3.82
C LEU A 628 -22.47 9.59 3.59
N TYR A 629 -22.68 8.28 3.42
CA TYR A 629 -24.02 7.70 3.33
C TYR A 629 -24.87 8.02 4.57
N PHE A 630 -24.22 8.05 5.74
CA PHE A 630 -24.84 8.41 7.03
C PHE A 630 -24.84 9.92 7.30
N HIS A 631 -24.59 10.75 6.28
CA HIS A 631 -24.49 12.22 6.38
C HIS A 631 -23.48 12.68 7.44
N LEU A 632 -22.35 11.96 7.57
CA LEU A 632 -21.29 12.30 8.50
C LEU A 632 -20.30 13.29 7.87
N PRO A 633 -20.11 14.51 8.43
CA PRO A 633 -19.11 15.45 7.94
C PRO A 633 -17.73 14.80 7.87
N THR A 634 -17.02 15.01 6.76
CA THR A 634 -15.81 14.25 6.44
C THR A 634 -14.63 15.17 6.22
N PHE A 635 -13.57 14.96 6.99
CA PHE A 635 -12.30 15.65 6.85
C PHE A 635 -11.27 14.72 6.22
N ILE A 636 -10.81 15.10 5.03
CA ILE A 636 -9.83 14.36 4.25
C ILE A 636 -8.48 15.06 4.39
N ILE A 637 -7.50 14.37 4.96
CA ILE A 637 -6.15 14.89 5.10
C ILE A 637 -5.47 14.87 3.72
N LYS A 638 -4.99 16.03 3.27
CA LYS A 638 -4.25 16.20 2.03
C LYS A 638 -2.83 15.65 2.19
N THR A 639 -2.62 14.42 1.75
CA THR A 639 -1.29 13.90 1.41
C THR A 639 -1.07 14.03 -0.10
N ILE A 640 0.20 14.26 -0.53
CA ILE A 640 0.59 14.71 -1.89
C ILE A 640 0.08 13.78 -3.01
N GLU A 641 -0.11 12.48 -2.75
CA GLU A 641 -0.56 11.52 -3.78
C GLU A 641 -1.94 10.90 -3.52
N GLN A 642 -2.36 10.75 -2.26
CA GLN A 642 -3.44 9.81 -1.96
C GLN A 642 -4.79 10.48 -1.69
N SER A 643 -4.81 11.75 -1.28
CA SER A 643 -6.07 12.51 -1.16
C SER A 643 -6.76 12.73 -2.51
N ASN A 644 -6.00 12.71 -3.61
CA ASN A 644 -6.54 12.80 -4.97
C ASN A 644 -7.44 11.60 -5.33
N ARG A 645 -7.25 10.43 -4.68
CA ARG A 645 -7.99 9.18 -4.97
C ARG A 645 -9.50 9.30 -4.90
N ILE A 646 -9.98 10.00 -3.88
CA ILE A 646 -11.41 10.23 -3.67
C ILE A 646 -11.83 11.66 -3.99
N SER A 647 -10.86 12.55 -4.26
CA SER A 647 -11.10 13.99 -4.43
C SER A 647 -12.15 14.30 -5.49
N ASN A 648 -12.04 13.69 -6.67
CA ASN A 648 -12.97 13.89 -7.78
C ASN A 648 -14.40 13.45 -7.43
N LEU A 649 -14.56 12.43 -6.58
CA LEU A 649 -15.85 11.86 -6.20
C LEU A 649 -16.62 12.78 -5.27
N VAL A 650 -15.92 13.31 -4.27
CA VAL A 650 -16.49 14.11 -3.18
C VAL A 650 -16.27 15.60 -3.38
N SER A 651 -15.60 16.00 -4.47
CA SER A 651 -15.48 17.40 -4.87
C SER A 651 -16.88 18.00 -4.97
N ASN A 652 -17.08 19.13 -4.29
CA ASN A 652 -18.35 19.84 -4.21
C ASN A 652 -19.47 19.13 -3.41
N VAL A 653 -19.16 18.08 -2.64
CA VAL A 653 -20.10 17.57 -1.63
C VAL A 653 -20.01 18.49 -0.41
N HIS A 654 -21.12 19.12 -0.05
CA HIS A 654 -21.20 19.96 1.15
C HIS A 654 -20.90 19.13 2.42
N GLY A 655 -20.13 19.70 3.35
CA GLY A 655 -19.70 19.00 4.56
C GLY A 655 -18.47 18.09 4.38
N VAL A 656 -17.83 18.11 3.21
CA VAL A 656 -16.53 17.46 2.97
C VAL A 656 -15.42 18.51 2.88
N TYR A 657 -14.39 18.37 3.70
CA TYR A 657 -13.29 19.32 3.79
C TYR A 657 -11.96 18.64 3.55
N PHE A 658 -11.09 19.29 2.78
CA PHE A 658 -9.71 18.86 2.60
C PHE A 658 -8.78 19.69 3.47
N VAL A 659 -8.12 19.06 4.43
CA VAL A 659 -7.30 19.71 5.45
C VAL A 659 -5.84 19.29 5.33
N GLN A 660 -4.90 20.16 5.70
CA GLN A 660 -3.46 19.84 5.71
C GLN A 660 -2.92 19.69 7.12
N LYS A 661 -3.46 20.45 8.07
CA LYS A 661 -3.00 20.46 9.46
C LYS A 661 -4.18 20.38 10.45
N PRO A 662 -3.95 19.92 11.69
CA PRO A 662 -5.00 19.80 12.71
C PRO A 662 -5.78 21.09 12.97
N GLU A 663 -5.11 22.24 12.89
CA GLU A 663 -5.71 23.55 13.13
C GLU A 663 -6.80 23.89 12.11
N ASP A 664 -6.71 23.37 10.89
CA ASP A 664 -7.73 23.55 9.86
C ASP A 664 -9.06 22.92 10.31
N VAL A 665 -9.00 21.74 10.94
CA VAL A 665 -10.18 21.04 11.47
C VAL A 665 -10.84 21.86 12.58
N VAL A 666 -10.02 22.35 13.53
CA VAL A 666 -10.50 23.20 14.63
C VAL A 666 -11.17 24.46 14.11
N GLN A 667 -10.55 25.13 13.14
CA GLN A 667 -11.10 26.33 12.52
C GLN A 667 -12.46 26.05 11.89
N ILE A 668 -12.59 24.98 11.11
CA ILE A 668 -13.84 24.62 10.42
C ILE A 668 -14.95 24.28 11.44
N ILE A 669 -14.64 23.51 12.49
CA ILE A 669 -15.60 23.18 13.56
C ILE A 669 -16.09 24.46 14.25
N ASN A 670 -15.18 25.37 14.60
CA ASN A 670 -15.52 26.61 15.30
C ASN A 670 -16.34 27.57 14.42
N GLN A 671 -16.06 27.62 13.12
CA GLN A 671 -16.75 28.52 12.19
C GLN A 671 -18.16 28.04 11.83
N ASN A 672 -18.36 26.72 11.70
CA ASN A 672 -19.59 26.17 11.13
C ASN A 672 -20.54 25.56 12.18
N GLY A 673 -20.07 25.32 13.40
CA GLY A 673 -20.87 24.64 14.43
C GLY A 673 -21.32 23.26 13.96
N ASN A 674 -22.62 23.06 13.76
CA ASN A 674 -23.16 21.81 13.24
C ASN A 674 -23.09 21.78 11.70
N ILE A 675 -22.22 20.94 11.17
CA ILE A 675 -21.99 20.82 9.73
C ILE A 675 -23.02 19.84 9.14
N ASP A 676 -23.85 20.31 8.21
CA ASP A 676 -24.75 19.45 7.44
C ASP A 676 -24.01 18.82 6.26
N VAL A 677 -24.24 17.53 5.99
CA VAL A 677 -23.79 16.90 4.74
C VAL A 677 -24.99 16.92 3.81
N GLY A 678 -24.95 17.81 2.81
CA GLY A 678 -26.09 18.07 1.93
C GLY A 678 -26.40 16.91 0.96
N ASN A 679 -26.64 17.23 -0.30
CA ASN A 679 -26.98 16.20 -1.29
C ASN A 679 -25.78 15.30 -1.64
N ILE A 680 -25.90 14.00 -1.36
CA ILE A 680 -24.92 12.96 -1.69
C ILE A 680 -25.30 12.09 -2.89
N SER A 681 -26.41 12.38 -3.60
CA SER A 681 -27.01 11.53 -4.64
C SER A 681 -26.08 11.19 -5.80
N GLY A 682 -25.03 12.00 -6.03
CA GLY A 682 -23.99 11.71 -7.01
C GLY A 682 -23.05 10.58 -6.59
N VAL A 683 -22.74 10.46 -5.29
CA VAL A 683 -21.83 9.45 -4.73
C VAL A 683 -22.60 8.20 -4.33
N TRP A 684 -23.75 8.38 -3.67
CA TRP A 684 -24.61 7.29 -3.21
C TRP A 684 -26.03 7.48 -3.71
N THR A 685 -26.57 6.44 -4.34
CA THR A 685 -28.00 6.37 -4.66
C THR A 685 -28.72 5.51 -3.63
N LYS A 686 -29.88 6.00 -3.16
CA LYS A 686 -30.76 5.22 -2.29
C LYS A 686 -31.20 3.93 -3.00
N CYS A 687 -31.28 2.85 -2.24
CA CYS A 687 -31.51 1.53 -2.80
C CYS A 687 -32.54 0.76 -1.96
N SER A 688 -33.29 -0.11 -2.61
CA SER A 688 -34.17 -1.09 -1.97
C SER A 688 -34.03 -2.43 -2.68
N GLU A 689 -34.50 -3.51 -2.05
CA GLU A 689 -34.60 -4.82 -2.72
C GLU A 689 -35.36 -4.68 -4.04
N ASN A 690 -36.52 -4.00 -4.02
CA ASN A 690 -37.33 -3.75 -5.21
C ASN A 690 -36.60 -2.99 -6.33
N SER A 691 -35.75 -2.01 -5.99
CA SER A 691 -35.03 -1.24 -7.02
C SER A 691 -33.91 -2.06 -7.66
N ILE A 692 -33.15 -2.83 -6.88
CA ILE A 692 -32.14 -3.75 -7.45
C ILE A 692 -32.80 -4.83 -8.29
N MET A 693 -33.90 -5.43 -7.83
CA MET A 693 -34.62 -6.45 -8.60
C MET A 693 -35.15 -5.90 -9.92
N LYS A 694 -35.67 -4.66 -9.95
CA LYS A 694 -36.06 -3.99 -11.21
C LYS A 694 -34.91 -3.86 -12.21
N ILE A 695 -33.69 -3.56 -11.73
CA ILE A 695 -32.50 -3.49 -12.61
C ILE A 695 -32.19 -4.88 -13.18
N ILE A 696 -32.15 -5.90 -12.31
CA ILE A 696 -31.85 -7.29 -12.71
C ILE A 696 -32.88 -7.81 -13.71
N ASP A 697 -34.17 -7.64 -13.42
CA ASP A 697 -35.27 -8.03 -14.31
C ASP A 697 -35.22 -7.26 -15.64
N GLY A 698 -34.85 -5.98 -15.60
CA GLY A 698 -34.65 -5.15 -16.79
C GLY A 698 -33.55 -5.70 -17.69
N ILE A 699 -32.42 -6.10 -17.12
CA ILE A 699 -31.30 -6.72 -17.87
C ILE A 699 -31.74 -8.06 -18.47
N LEU A 700 -32.43 -8.91 -17.69
CA LEU A 700 -32.94 -10.19 -18.17
C LEU A 700 -33.92 -10.02 -19.34
N LYS A 701 -34.81 -9.03 -19.28
CA LYS A 701 -35.79 -8.74 -20.35
C LYS A 701 -35.12 -8.21 -21.62
N GLN A 702 -34.18 -7.28 -21.50
CA GLN A 702 -33.44 -6.74 -22.65
C GLN A 702 -32.76 -7.87 -23.44
N ASN A 703 -32.21 -8.85 -22.73
CA ASN A 703 -31.49 -9.95 -23.35
C ASN A 703 -32.41 -11.03 -23.98
N GLN A 704 -33.70 -11.05 -23.63
CA GLN A 704 -34.69 -11.93 -24.27
C GLN A 704 -35.22 -11.38 -25.60
N GLY A 705 -35.04 -10.08 -25.86
CA GLY A 705 -35.45 -9.41 -27.11
C GLY A 705 -34.43 -9.49 -28.25
N GLU A 706 -33.22 -10.00 -28.00
CA GLU A 706 -32.11 -10.12 -28.97
C GLU A 706 -31.81 -11.58 -29.35
N VAL A 707 -32.84 -12.42 -29.47
CA VAL A 707 -32.71 -13.76 -30.07
C VAL A 707 -33.07 -13.66 -31.55
N TYR A 708 -32.06 -13.50 -32.41
CA TYR A 708 -32.19 -13.63 -33.87
C TYR A 708 -32.46 -15.08 -34.29
#